data_AF-A0AAU9X8J1-F1
#
_entry.id   AF-A0AAU9X8J1-F1
#
_cell.length_a   1.000
_cell.length_b   1.000
_cell.length_c   1.000
_cell.angle_alpha   90.00
_cell.angle_beta   90.00
_cell.angle_gamma   90.00
#
_symmetry.space_group_name_H-M   'P 1'
#
loop_
_entity.id
_entity.type
_entity.pdbx_description
1 polymer ?
#
loop_
_entity_poly.entity_id
_entity_poly.type
_entity_poly.pdbx_seq_one_letter_code
_entity_poly.pdbx_strand_id
1 'polypeptide(L)'
;MGDKAGEGISHGNLGNAYQGLGQFKTAIQYHQRHLEMALEMGDKTGEGKSHCNLGNAYRSLGQFKTAIQHHQRHLEITKEVGDKAREGKSYGSLGNAYQGLRQLKTAIQYHQRHLEIAKEVGDNAGEGFSYGSLGNAYQGLGQFKTAIQYHQRHLEIAKEVGDKVGEGKSNGGLGNAYQGLGQLKTAIQYHERHLEIANEMGDKAGEGISHGNLGNAYQGLGQLKTAIQYHQRHLEITKEVGDKAREGKSYGSLGNAYQGLRQLKTAIQYHQRHLEIAKEVGDNAGEGFSYGSLGNAYQGLGQFKTAIQYHQRHLEIAKEVGDKVGEGKSNGGLGNAYQGLGQLKTAIQYHERHLEIANEMGDKAGEGISHGNLGNAYQVLGQFKKAIQYHQRHLEMALEMGDKTGEGKSHCNLGNAYRSLGQFKTAIQYHQRHLEIAKEVGNKTEEGFSYGSLGNAYQGLGQFKTAIQYHQRHLEIAKEVGDKVGEGKSNGGLGNAYQGLGQLKTAIQYHERHLEIANEMGDKVGEGISHGNLGNAYQGLGQFKTAIQYHQRHLEMALEVGDKTGEGKSHCNLGNAYRSLGQFKTAIQYHQRHLEIAKEVGDKAGEGKSNSGLGNAYQGLGQFKTAIQYHHHHLEIAKEVGDKAGEGKSNGGLGNAYQGLGQFKTAIQYHQRHLEIAKEVGDKAGEGKSNGGLGNAYQGLRQFKTAIQYHQRHLEIAKEVGDKAGEGKSNGGLGNAYQGLGRFKTAIQYRQRHLEIAKEVGDKAGEGKSNGGLGNAYQGLGRFKTAIQYHQRHLEIAKEVGDKAGEGKSNGGLGNAYQGLGQFKTAIQCHQRHLEIAKEVGDKAGEGKSYGGLGIAYQSLGQFKTTIEYHQRHLEISKDVGDKAGEGRSYGNLGNAYQGLGQFRTAIHYHQHHLEIAKEVGDKAGEGKSYGGLGITYQSLGQFKTAIEYHQCHLEIAKEVGDKNGEACALSLLGSNYECLGKLKKAFFCYHSSVLLYNDIRASLQLNDQWKISFRNQHQNAYRGLWCVNIKQGKNVKALLAAEEGRAQALRDLMDTKYYPGCSSTHRASCVSLSRVPLDTVFIAVRGPCFYFWIFSNDDIKVRKVNINNYRREDELGFFIRLLNKTALKESVQEVLLQSKMLHLTRRQRRKWPMV
;
A
#
# COMPACT_ATOMS: atom_id res chain seq x y z
N MET A 1 66.76 63.63 -52.71
CA MET A 1 65.33 63.43 -52.44
C MET A 1 65.06 61.95 -52.62
N GLY A 2 64.83 61.23 -51.51
CA GLY A 2 64.61 59.78 -51.53
C GLY A 2 63.29 59.44 -52.19
N ASP A 3 63.26 58.30 -52.89
CA ASP A 3 62.09 57.77 -53.59
C ASP A 3 60.99 57.34 -52.60
N LYS A 4 60.21 58.32 -52.13
CA LYS A 4 59.08 58.12 -51.20
C LYS A 4 58.02 57.16 -51.75
N ALA A 5 57.89 57.05 -53.09
CA ALA A 5 56.96 56.12 -53.72
C ALA A 5 57.47 54.67 -53.59
N GLY A 6 58.77 54.42 -53.83
CA GLY A 6 59.40 53.12 -53.61
C GLY A 6 59.39 52.67 -52.14
N GLU A 7 59.54 53.61 -51.20
CA GLU A 7 59.48 53.35 -49.76
C GLU A 7 58.06 52.96 -49.30
N GLY A 8 57.02 53.65 -49.80
CA GLY A 8 55.62 53.30 -49.54
C GLY A 8 55.26 51.90 -50.00
N ILE A 9 55.58 51.55 -51.25
CA ILE A 9 55.33 50.20 -51.81
C ILE A 9 56.04 49.12 -50.99
N SER A 10 57.27 49.40 -50.52
CA SER A 10 58.04 48.49 -49.68
C SER A 10 57.36 48.24 -48.33
N HIS A 11 56.83 49.29 -47.68
CA HIS A 11 56.06 49.13 -46.45
C HIS A 11 54.74 48.38 -46.64
N GLY A 12 54.02 48.63 -47.74
CA GLY A 12 52.81 47.86 -48.07
C GLY A 12 53.11 46.36 -48.29
N ASN A 13 54.21 46.04 -48.97
CA ASN A 13 54.65 44.66 -49.19
C ASN A 13 55.14 43.99 -47.91
N LEU A 14 55.89 44.70 -47.07
CA LEU A 14 56.27 44.22 -45.72
C LEU A 14 55.04 43.96 -44.86
N GLY A 15 54.06 44.87 -44.88
CA GLY A 15 52.78 44.68 -44.19
C GLY A 15 52.06 43.43 -44.66
N ASN A 16 51.99 43.19 -45.97
CA ASN A 16 51.40 41.97 -46.53
C ASN A 16 52.18 40.70 -46.14
N ALA A 17 53.51 40.76 -46.12
CA ALA A 17 54.36 39.64 -45.70
C ALA A 17 54.16 39.29 -44.22
N TYR A 18 54.18 40.29 -43.33
CA TYR A 18 53.89 40.09 -41.90
C TYR A 18 52.46 39.62 -41.66
N GLN A 19 51.50 40.06 -42.48
CA GLN A 19 50.13 39.59 -42.42
C GLN A 19 50.02 38.13 -42.88
N GLY A 20 50.77 37.72 -43.90
CA GLY A 20 50.89 36.32 -44.33
C GLY A 20 51.55 35.42 -43.28
N LEU A 21 52.46 35.97 -42.47
CA LEU A 21 53.08 35.29 -41.32
C LEU A 21 52.20 35.31 -40.04
N GLY A 22 50.98 35.85 -40.11
CA GLY A 22 50.07 35.93 -38.96
C GLY A 22 50.46 36.96 -37.89
N GLN A 23 51.48 37.79 -38.14
CA GLN A 23 51.95 38.83 -37.22
C GLN A 23 51.13 40.11 -37.40
N PHE A 24 49.82 40.04 -37.11
CA PHE A 24 48.86 41.09 -37.45
C PHE A 24 49.15 42.45 -36.77
N LYS A 25 49.68 42.46 -35.55
CA LYS A 25 50.07 43.72 -34.88
C LYS A 25 51.20 44.43 -35.61
N THR A 26 52.21 43.68 -36.04
CA THR A 26 53.34 44.19 -36.83
C THR A 26 52.88 44.61 -38.22
N ALA A 27 52.02 43.81 -38.86
CA ALA A 27 51.42 44.16 -40.15
C ALA A 27 50.64 45.48 -40.09
N ILE A 28 49.87 45.73 -39.01
CA ILE A 28 49.15 46.99 -38.81
C ILE A 28 50.11 48.18 -38.78
N GLN A 29 51.26 48.08 -38.10
CA GLN A 29 52.25 49.17 -38.05
C GLN A 29 52.78 49.52 -39.46
N TYR A 30 53.10 48.50 -40.26
CA TYR A 30 53.58 48.71 -41.62
C TYR A 30 52.49 49.23 -42.57
N HIS A 31 51.25 48.74 -42.44
CA HIS A 31 50.11 49.25 -43.21
C HIS A 31 49.71 50.68 -42.81
N GLN A 32 49.89 51.07 -41.53
CA GLN A 32 49.71 52.46 -41.07
C GLN A 32 50.75 53.38 -41.68
N ARG A 33 52.03 52.99 -41.71
CA ARG A 33 53.09 53.77 -42.38
C ARG A 33 52.85 53.90 -43.89
N HIS A 34 52.38 52.84 -44.53
CA HIS A 34 51.98 52.89 -45.94
C HIS A 34 50.79 53.83 -46.17
N LEU A 35 49.83 53.88 -45.23
CA LEU A 35 48.71 54.83 -45.28
C LEU A 35 49.19 56.28 -45.16
N GLU A 36 50.06 56.57 -44.20
CA GLU A 36 50.61 57.92 -43.98
C GLU A 36 51.33 58.45 -45.22
N MET A 37 52.17 57.63 -45.86
CA MET A 37 52.87 58.01 -47.09
C MET A 37 51.92 58.18 -48.28
N ALA A 38 50.91 57.33 -48.41
CA ALA A 38 49.91 57.47 -49.47
C ALA A 38 49.10 58.78 -49.33
N LEU A 39 48.79 59.19 -48.10
CA LEU A 39 48.15 60.47 -47.81
C LEU A 39 49.06 61.67 -48.11
N GLU A 40 50.36 61.60 -47.76
CA GLU A 40 51.35 62.66 -48.09
C GLU A 40 51.52 62.86 -49.60
N MET A 41 51.41 61.79 -50.39
CA MET A 41 51.57 61.82 -51.85
C MET A 41 50.27 62.10 -52.61
N GLY A 42 49.12 62.15 -51.92
CA GLY A 42 47.81 62.25 -52.57
C GLY A 42 47.41 61.01 -53.38
N ASP A 43 48.04 59.86 -53.15
CA ASP A 43 47.75 58.61 -53.86
C ASP A 43 46.48 57.94 -53.28
N LYS A 44 45.35 58.23 -53.90
CA LYS A 44 44.05 57.63 -53.57
C LYS A 44 44.01 56.10 -53.73
N THR A 45 44.81 55.55 -54.65
CA THR A 45 44.86 54.10 -54.88
C THR A 45 45.63 53.41 -53.75
N GLY A 46 46.74 54.01 -53.31
CA GLY A 46 47.51 53.60 -52.13
C GLY A 46 46.74 53.74 -50.82
N GLU A 47 46.04 54.86 -50.63
CA GLU A 47 45.16 55.13 -49.46
C GLU A 47 44.12 54.00 -49.32
N GLY A 48 43.43 53.65 -50.42
CA GLY A 48 42.47 52.56 -50.45
C GLY A 48 43.08 51.20 -50.09
N LYS A 49 44.20 50.82 -50.70
CA LYS A 49 44.88 49.55 -50.41
C LYS A 49 45.28 49.42 -48.94
N SER A 50 45.81 50.50 -48.35
CA SER A 50 46.16 50.53 -46.92
C SER A 50 44.96 50.35 -46.01
N HIS A 51 43.85 51.04 -46.27
CA HIS A 51 42.63 50.88 -45.49
C HIS A 51 42.04 49.47 -45.62
N CYS A 52 42.08 48.85 -46.81
CA CYS A 52 41.65 47.47 -47.00
C CYS A 52 42.48 46.49 -46.15
N ASN A 53 43.81 46.62 -46.21
CA ASN A 53 44.74 45.75 -45.50
C ASN A 53 44.69 45.95 -43.98
N LEU A 54 44.59 47.19 -43.50
CA LEU A 54 44.36 47.52 -42.10
C LEU A 54 43.06 46.90 -41.60
N GLY A 55 41.97 47.06 -42.35
CA GLY A 55 40.68 46.45 -42.01
C GLY A 55 40.79 44.92 -41.89
N ASN A 56 41.47 44.27 -42.83
CA ASN A 56 41.71 42.82 -42.78
C ASN A 56 42.57 42.41 -41.57
N ALA A 57 43.63 43.16 -41.26
CA ALA A 57 44.49 42.86 -40.12
C ALA A 57 43.78 43.08 -38.77
N TYR A 58 42.99 44.15 -38.64
CA TYR A 58 42.16 44.38 -37.45
C TYR A 58 41.06 43.33 -37.30
N ARG A 59 40.46 42.87 -38.41
CA ARG A 59 39.50 41.76 -38.40
C ARG A 59 40.14 40.47 -37.92
N SER A 60 41.35 40.16 -38.37
CA SER A 60 42.11 38.99 -37.92
C SER A 60 42.49 39.04 -36.44
N LEU A 61 42.60 40.24 -35.84
CA LEU A 61 42.77 40.43 -34.39
C LEU A 61 41.44 40.42 -33.61
N GLY A 62 40.29 40.22 -34.27
CA GLY A 62 38.97 40.25 -33.64
C GLY A 62 38.47 41.67 -33.30
N GLN A 63 39.18 42.72 -33.73
CA GLN A 63 38.78 44.11 -33.52
C GLN A 63 37.79 44.56 -34.60
N PHE A 64 36.63 43.91 -34.66
CA PHE A 64 35.67 44.05 -35.75
C PHE A 64 35.12 45.48 -35.92
N LYS A 65 34.93 46.23 -34.83
CA LYS A 65 34.47 47.62 -34.89
C LYS A 65 35.47 48.52 -35.63
N THR A 66 36.75 48.39 -35.30
CA THR A 66 37.85 49.12 -35.95
C THR A 66 38.02 48.67 -37.39
N ALA A 67 37.91 47.36 -37.65
CA ALA A 67 37.94 46.82 -39.01
C ALA A 67 36.82 47.40 -39.89
N ILE A 68 35.61 47.54 -39.35
CA ILE A 68 34.47 48.16 -40.07
C ILE A 68 34.80 49.60 -40.47
N GLN A 69 35.39 50.40 -39.57
CA GLN A 69 35.76 51.79 -39.89
C GLN A 69 36.75 51.86 -41.07
N HIS A 70 37.80 51.03 -41.06
CA HIS A 70 38.76 50.98 -42.16
C HIS A 70 38.14 50.45 -43.46
N HIS A 71 37.24 49.45 -43.39
CA HIS A 71 36.56 48.94 -44.58
C HIS A 71 35.50 49.91 -45.14
N GLN A 72 34.83 50.72 -44.30
CA GLN A 72 33.95 51.80 -44.72
C GLN A 72 34.75 52.88 -45.46
N ARG A 73 35.91 53.27 -44.91
CA ARG A 73 36.79 54.23 -45.57
C ARG A 73 37.33 53.72 -46.91
N HIS A 74 37.70 52.44 -46.98
CA HIS A 74 38.07 51.79 -48.24
C HIS A 74 36.91 51.83 -49.25
N LEU A 75 35.67 51.56 -48.83
CA LEU A 75 34.50 51.62 -49.69
C LEU A 75 34.29 53.03 -50.28
N GLU A 76 34.38 54.07 -49.47
CA GLU A 76 34.29 55.48 -49.91
C GLU A 76 35.31 55.80 -51.00
N ILE A 77 36.59 55.50 -50.76
CA ILE A 77 37.68 55.76 -51.70
C ILE A 77 37.49 54.98 -53.00
N THR A 78 37.06 53.72 -52.94
CA THR A 78 36.83 52.91 -54.16
C THR A 78 35.67 53.42 -55.01
N LYS A 79 34.66 54.06 -54.39
CA LYS A 79 33.58 54.75 -55.10
C LYS A 79 34.06 56.04 -55.75
N GLU A 80 34.91 56.80 -55.07
CA GLU A 80 35.53 58.02 -55.63
C GLU A 80 36.41 57.70 -56.86
N VAL A 81 37.15 56.58 -56.81
CA VAL A 81 38.05 56.14 -57.89
C VAL A 81 37.30 55.38 -59.01
N GLY A 82 36.04 54.98 -58.80
CA GLY A 82 35.22 54.27 -59.78
C GLY A 82 35.60 52.80 -60.01
N ASP A 83 36.37 52.17 -59.11
CA ASP A 83 36.79 50.77 -59.23
C ASP A 83 35.72 49.82 -58.66
N LYS A 84 34.82 49.36 -59.54
CA LYS A 84 33.71 48.45 -59.19
C LYS A 84 34.18 47.13 -58.56
N ALA A 85 35.29 46.57 -59.00
CA ALA A 85 35.81 45.31 -58.44
C ALA A 85 36.29 45.50 -56.99
N ARG A 86 36.95 46.62 -56.66
CA ARG A 86 37.34 46.94 -55.28
C ARG A 86 36.16 47.42 -54.42
N GLU A 87 35.16 48.06 -55.01
CA GLU A 87 33.89 48.35 -54.35
C GLU A 87 33.25 47.05 -53.83
N GLY A 88 33.17 46.01 -54.69
CA GLY A 88 32.72 44.67 -54.31
C GLY A 88 33.51 44.10 -53.13
N LYS A 89 34.85 44.05 -53.22
CA LYS A 89 35.71 43.52 -52.15
C LYS A 89 35.52 44.24 -50.80
N SER A 90 35.20 45.54 -50.83
CA SER A 90 34.87 46.32 -49.62
C SER A 90 33.57 45.84 -48.98
N TYR A 91 32.52 45.64 -49.79
CA TYR A 91 31.25 45.11 -49.30
C TYR A 91 31.37 43.69 -48.73
N GLY A 92 32.12 42.80 -49.39
CA GLY A 92 32.38 41.45 -48.84
C GLY A 92 33.18 41.48 -47.53
N SER A 93 34.16 42.40 -47.41
CA SER A 93 34.95 42.58 -46.19
C SER A 93 34.13 43.15 -45.03
N LEU A 94 33.24 44.12 -45.31
CA LEU A 94 32.27 44.65 -44.36
C LEU A 94 31.30 43.55 -43.91
N GLY A 95 30.74 42.77 -44.84
CA GLY A 95 29.87 41.64 -44.53
C GLY A 95 30.51 40.68 -43.54
N ASN A 96 31.78 40.30 -43.76
CA ASN A 96 32.54 39.46 -42.84
C ASN A 96 32.79 40.11 -41.48
N ALA A 97 33.07 41.40 -41.42
CA ALA A 97 33.29 42.11 -40.17
C ALA A 97 32.00 42.25 -39.33
N TYR A 98 30.85 42.54 -39.98
CA TYR A 98 29.53 42.54 -39.34
C TYR A 98 29.10 41.14 -38.90
N GLN A 99 29.46 40.10 -39.67
CA GLN A 99 29.26 38.71 -39.29
C GLN A 99 30.09 38.34 -38.05
N GLY A 100 31.32 38.84 -37.94
CA GLY A 100 32.15 38.74 -36.73
C GLY A 100 31.55 39.40 -35.49
N LEU A 101 30.82 40.52 -35.66
CA LEU A 101 30.03 41.16 -34.60
C LEU A 101 28.69 40.46 -34.29
N ARG A 102 28.39 39.32 -34.94
CA ARG A 102 27.08 38.62 -34.88
C ARG A 102 25.88 39.47 -35.33
N GLN A 103 26.10 40.54 -36.10
CA GLN A 103 25.04 41.33 -36.73
C GLN A 103 24.64 40.71 -38.07
N LEU A 104 24.08 39.50 -38.01
CA LEU A 104 23.91 38.64 -39.19
C LEU A 104 22.97 39.23 -40.25
N LYS A 105 21.92 39.96 -39.86
CA LYS A 105 21.01 40.63 -40.82
C LYS A 105 21.74 41.70 -41.64
N THR A 106 22.57 42.50 -40.98
CA THR A 106 23.39 43.53 -41.63
C THR A 106 24.48 42.90 -42.52
N ALA A 107 25.11 41.82 -42.03
CA ALA A 107 26.07 41.07 -42.82
C ALA A 107 25.47 40.52 -44.13
N ILE A 108 24.24 40.00 -44.08
CA ILE A 108 23.51 39.51 -45.26
C ILE A 108 23.32 40.62 -46.29
N GLN A 109 22.91 41.83 -45.87
CA GLN A 109 22.73 42.96 -46.79
C GLN A 109 24.04 43.30 -47.52
N TYR A 110 25.16 43.34 -46.80
CA TYR A 110 26.46 43.62 -47.40
C TYR A 110 26.97 42.50 -48.31
N HIS A 111 26.74 41.24 -47.94
CA HIS A 111 27.09 40.09 -48.79
C HIS A 111 26.20 39.99 -50.04
N GLN A 112 24.92 40.38 -49.95
CA GLN A 112 24.03 40.51 -51.12
C GLN A 112 24.54 41.59 -52.08
N ARG A 113 24.96 42.74 -51.54
CA ARG A 113 25.52 43.81 -52.38
C ARG A 113 26.84 43.41 -53.04
N HIS A 114 27.68 42.65 -52.33
CA HIS A 114 28.89 42.06 -52.91
C HIS A 114 28.57 41.09 -54.04
N LEU A 115 27.56 40.23 -53.86
CA LEU A 115 27.09 39.28 -54.87
C LEU A 115 26.61 39.99 -56.16
N GLU A 116 25.83 41.06 -56.02
CA GLU A 116 25.34 41.87 -57.15
C GLU A 116 26.50 42.43 -57.98
N ILE A 117 27.48 43.05 -57.31
CA ILE A 117 28.65 43.64 -57.97
C ILE A 117 29.53 42.58 -58.60
N ALA A 118 29.74 41.43 -57.93
CA ALA A 118 30.54 40.33 -58.47
C ALA A 118 29.95 39.81 -59.80
N LYS A 119 28.62 39.74 -59.91
CA LYS A 119 27.92 39.39 -61.16
C LYS A 119 28.06 40.48 -62.23
N GLU A 120 27.99 41.75 -61.83
CA GLU A 120 28.14 42.90 -62.74
C GLU A 120 29.53 42.94 -63.40
N VAL A 121 30.59 42.60 -62.65
CA VAL A 121 31.98 42.61 -63.15
C VAL A 121 32.47 41.27 -63.69
N GLY A 122 31.64 40.22 -63.66
CA GLY A 122 32.00 38.86 -64.13
C GLY A 122 33.02 38.13 -63.24
N ASP A 123 33.09 38.44 -61.94
CA ASP A 123 33.98 37.79 -60.99
C ASP A 123 33.34 36.53 -60.40
N ASN A 124 33.49 35.40 -61.11
CA ASN A 124 32.93 34.11 -60.69
C ASN A 124 33.48 33.64 -59.33
N ALA A 125 34.73 33.96 -59.00
CA ALA A 125 35.31 33.61 -57.70
C ALA A 125 34.69 34.47 -56.57
N GLY A 126 34.46 35.76 -56.83
CA GLY A 126 33.72 36.67 -55.94
C GLY A 126 32.24 36.28 -55.76
N GLU A 127 31.60 35.76 -56.81
CA GLU A 127 30.24 35.21 -56.76
C GLU A 127 30.18 34.01 -55.80
N GLY A 128 31.08 33.03 -55.99
CA GLY A 128 31.22 31.88 -55.10
C GLY A 128 31.43 32.28 -53.63
N PHE A 129 32.40 33.17 -53.38
CA PHE A 129 32.69 33.67 -52.04
C PHE A 129 31.47 34.32 -51.35
N SER A 130 30.68 35.08 -52.11
CA SER A 130 29.47 35.75 -51.61
C SER A 130 28.40 34.73 -51.23
N TYR A 131 28.17 33.73 -52.07
CA TYR A 131 27.23 32.65 -51.77
C TYR A 131 27.64 31.83 -50.54
N GLY A 132 28.93 31.49 -50.40
CA GLY A 132 29.43 30.82 -49.19
C GLY A 132 29.25 31.66 -47.93
N SER A 133 29.50 32.97 -47.99
CA SER A 133 29.35 33.89 -46.86
C SER A 133 27.89 34.13 -46.49
N LEU A 134 26.99 34.24 -47.49
CA LEU A 134 25.54 34.26 -47.28
C LEU A 134 25.05 32.97 -46.64
N GLY A 135 25.50 31.80 -47.14
CA GLY A 135 25.19 30.51 -46.55
C GLY A 135 25.54 30.46 -45.05
N ASN A 136 26.77 30.86 -44.69
CA ASN A 136 27.21 30.94 -43.30
C ASN A 136 26.36 31.91 -42.46
N ALA A 137 25.97 33.07 -43.01
CA ALA A 137 25.17 34.06 -42.31
C ALA A 137 23.71 33.59 -42.08
N TYR A 138 23.09 32.95 -43.08
CA TYR A 138 21.77 32.33 -42.95
C TYR A 138 21.78 31.12 -42.02
N GLN A 139 22.87 30.34 -42.02
CA GLN A 139 23.07 29.27 -41.05
C GLN A 139 23.15 29.83 -39.62
N GLY A 140 23.85 30.94 -39.42
CA GLY A 140 23.91 31.64 -38.13
C GLY A 140 22.56 32.18 -37.64
N LEU A 141 21.62 32.46 -38.56
CA LEU A 141 20.24 32.83 -38.24
C LEU A 141 19.32 31.62 -38.00
N GLY A 142 19.83 30.38 -38.11
CA GLY A 142 19.03 29.16 -38.02
C GLY A 142 18.16 28.86 -39.25
N GLN A 143 18.32 29.61 -40.34
CA GLN A 143 17.59 29.41 -41.60
C GLN A 143 18.30 28.37 -42.46
N PHE A 144 18.38 27.14 -41.97
CA PHE A 144 19.21 26.08 -42.55
C PHE A 144 18.81 25.70 -43.98
N LYS A 145 17.50 25.71 -44.32
CA LYS A 145 17.03 25.44 -45.70
C LYS A 145 17.58 26.45 -46.70
N THR A 146 17.55 27.73 -46.33
CA THR A 146 18.09 28.83 -47.15
C THR A 146 19.62 28.75 -47.23
N ALA A 147 20.28 28.43 -46.12
CA ALA A 147 21.73 28.23 -46.09
C ALA A 147 22.18 27.11 -47.05
N ILE A 148 21.43 26.00 -47.12
CA ILE A 148 21.71 24.88 -48.04
C ILE A 148 21.68 25.35 -49.50
N GLN A 149 20.67 26.13 -49.90
CA GLN A 149 20.57 26.64 -51.27
C GLN A 149 21.81 27.48 -51.65
N TYR A 150 22.25 28.35 -50.74
CA TYR A 150 23.43 29.18 -50.97
C TYR A 150 24.74 28.38 -50.98
N HIS A 151 24.89 27.40 -50.09
CA HIS A 151 26.08 26.53 -50.11
C HIS A 151 26.11 25.57 -51.29
N GLN A 152 24.95 25.11 -51.81
CA GLN A 152 24.87 24.34 -53.05
C GLN A 152 25.34 25.18 -54.24
N ARG A 153 24.89 26.44 -54.32
CA ARG A 153 25.33 27.35 -55.38
C ARG A 153 26.82 27.68 -55.30
N HIS A 154 27.35 27.86 -54.09
CA HIS A 154 28.79 28.01 -53.86
C HIS A 154 29.58 26.77 -54.32
N LEU A 155 29.06 25.56 -54.04
CA LEU A 155 29.68 24.31 -54.47
C LEU A 155 29.73 24.16 -55.99
N GLU A 156 28.64 24.52 -56.70
CA GLU A 156 28.57 24.50 -58.16
C GLU A 156 29.64 25.41 -58.77
N ILE A 157 29.66 26.68 -58.35
CA ILE A 157 30.62 27.67 -58.86
C ILE A 157 32.06 27.27 -58.55
N ALA A 158 32.34 26.78 -57.33
CA ALA A 158 33.67 26.33 -56.95
C ALA A 158 34.18 25.19 -57.84
N LYS A 159 33.30 24.28 -58.29
CA LYS A 159 33.65 23.23 -59.25
C LYS A 159 33.88 23.77 -60.65
N GLU A 160 33.07 24.74 -61.09
CA GLU A 160 33.21 25.39 -62.40
C GLU A 160 34.54 26.14 -62.54
N VAL A 161 35.00 26.82 -61.48
CA VAL A 161 36.25 27.59 -61.49
C VAL A 161 37.48 26.77 -61.03
N GLY A 162 37.29 25.50 -60.64
CA GLY A 162 38.37 24.63 -60.16
C GLY A 162 38.92 24.98 -58.76
N ASP A 163 38.16 25.72 -57.94
CA ASP A 163 38.56 26.10 -56.57
C ASP A 163 38.31 24.96 -55.58
N LYS A 164 39.33 24.14 -55.34
CA LYS A 164 39.29 23.05 -54.36
C LYS A 164 39.07 23.51 -52.92
N VAL A 165 39.56 24.69 -52.56
CA VAL A 165 39.35 25.25 -51.21
C VAL A 165 37.88 25.68 -51.03
N GLY A 166 37.29 26.29 -52.05
CA GLY A 166 35.86 26.61 -52.13
C GLY A 166 34.97 25.37 -52.12
N GLU A 167 35.37 24.31 -52.83
CA GLU A 167 34.68 23.01 -52.83
C GLU A 167 34.63 22.41 -51.42
N GLY A 168 35.77 22.39 -50.71
CA GLY A 168 35.86 21.93 -49.33
C GLY A 168 34.96 22.74 -48.38
N LYS A 169 35.10 24.08 -48.38
CA LYS A 169 34.30 24.98 -47.54
C LYS A 169 32.80 24.85 -47.78
N SER A 170 32.38 24.65 -49.03
CA SER A 170 30.97 24.42 -49.39
C SER A 170 30.44 23.12 -48.82
N ASN A 171 31.19 22.02 -48.96
CA ASN A 171 30.81 20.72 -48.39
C ASN A 171 30.73 20.78 -46.86
N GLY A 172 31.69 21.43 -46.18
CA GLY A 172 31.64 21.63 -44.73
C GLY A 172 30.43 22.49 -44.29
N GLY A 173 30.12 23.56 -45.02
CA GLY A 173 28.93 24.40 -44.79
C GLY A 173 27.61 23.63 -44.99
N LEU A 174 27.50 22.85 -46.07
CA LEU A 174 26.37 21.95 -46.32
C LEU A 174 26.22 20.92 -45.20
N GLY A 175 27.32 20.28 -44.79
CA GLY A 175 27.32 19.34 -43.68
C GLY A 175 26.77 19.96 -42.40
N ASN A 176 27.21 21.17 -42.04
CA ASN A 176 26.71 21.87 -40.87
C ASN A 176 25.22 22.27 -41.01
N ALA A 177 24.79 22.72 -42.19
CA ALA A 177 23.40 23.12 -42.42
C ALA A 177 22.44 21.91 -42.41
N TYR A 178 22.82 20.78 -43.00
CA TYR A 178 22.07 19.53 -42.92
C TYR A 178 22.04 18.97 -41.49
N GLN A 179 23.14 19.12 -40.74
CA GLN A 179 23.18 18.77 -39.32
C GLN A 179 22.22 19.65 -38.50
N GLY A 180 22.14 20.95 -38.80
CA GLY A 180 21.16 21.87 -38.19
C GLY A 180 19.70 21.52 -38.48
N LEU A 181 19.41 20.87 -39.63
CA LEU A 181 18.08 20.33 -39.95
C LEU A 181 17.80 18.96 -39.33
N GLY A 182 18.75 18.35 -38.62
CA GLY A 182 18.63 16.99 -38.08
C GLY A 182 18.80 15.89 -39.13
N GLN A 183 19.19 16.21 -40.36
CA GLN A 183 19.47 15.24 -41.42
C GLN A 183 20.90 14.70 -41.30
N LEU A 184 21.16 14.00 -40.20
CA LEU A 184 22.51 13.62 -39.77
C LEU A 184 23.24 12.70 -40.76
N LYS A 185 22.53 11.77 -41.41
CA LYS A 185 23.14 10.90 -42.44
C LYS A 185 23.64 11.68 -43.64
N THR A 186 22.87 12.65 -44.11
CA THR A 186 23.26 13.54 -45.21
C THR A 186 24.41 14.45 -44.79
N ALA A 187 24.38 14.97 -43.55
CA ALA A 187 25.47 15.77 -43.01
C ALA A 187 26.80 15.00 -43.01
N ILE A 188 26.79 13.72 -42.61
CA ILE A 188 27.97 12.85 -42.62
C ILE A 188 28.57 12.74 -44.03
N GLN A 189 27.75 12.51 -45.06
CA GLN A 189 28.23 12.41 -46.44
C GLN A 189 28.97 13.69 -46.90
N TYR A 190 28.44 14.87 -46.54
CA TYR A 190 29.09 16.14 -46.87
C TYR A 190 30.36 16.40 -46.04
N HIS A 191 30.38 16.00 -44.77
CA HIS A 191 31.59 16.10 -43.94
C HIS A 191 32.68 15.11 -44.36
N GLU A 192 32.32 13.91 -44.85
CA GLU A 192 33.25 12.94 -45.45
C GLU A 192 33.88 13.49 -46.74
N ARG A 193 33.08 14.12 -47.62
CA ARG A 193 33.62 14.81 -48.81
C ARG A 193 34.54 15.97 -48.44
N HIS A 194 34.21 16.74 -47.41
CA HIS A 194 35.11 17.79 -46.92
C HIS A 194 36.43 17.21 -46.39
N LEU A 195 36.39 16.07 -45.69
CA LEU A 195 37.57 15.36 -45.22
C LEU A 195 38.44 14.85 -46.39
N GLU A 196 37.84 14.26 -47.42
CA GLU A 196 38.54 13.80 -48.63
C GLU A 196 39.30 14.95 -49.30
N ILE A 197 38.62 16.07 -49.55
CA ILE A 197 39.22 17.26 -50.17
C ILE A 197 40.34 17.85 -49.27
N ALA A 198 40.14 17.90 -47.95
CA ALA A 198 41.17 18.38 -47.03
C ALA A 198 42.43 17.49 -47.05
N ASN A 199 42.26 16.17 -47.16
CA ASN A 199 43.37 15.22 -47.29
C ASN A 199 44.10 15.38 -48.63
N GLU A 200 43.38 15.55 -49.74
CA GLU A 200 43.96 15.82 -51.07
C GLU A 200 44.82 17.09 -51.09
N MET A 201 44.40 18.12 -50.36
CA MET A 201 45.12 19.41 -50.27
C MET A 201 46.22 19.44 -49.20
N GLY A 202 46.33 18.41 -48.35
CA GLY A 202 47.21 18.43 -47.18
C GLY A 202 46.80 19.45 -46.11
N ASP A 203 45.54 19.90 -46.09
CA ASP A 203 45.01 20.86 -45.11
C ASP A 203 44.71 20.17 -43.78
N LYS A 204 45.71 20.13 -42.89
CA LYS A 204 45.59 19.57 -41.54
C LYS A 204 44.53 20.26 -40.69
N ALA A 205 44.31 21.56 -40.87
CA ALA A 205 43.29 22.28 -40.12
C ALA A 205 41.87 21.90 -40.58
N GLY A 206 41.68 21.69 -41.89
CA GLY A 206 40.46 21.17 -42.51
C GLY A 206 40.18 19.70 -42.17
N GLU A 207 41.22 18.85 -42.13
CA GLU A 207 41.14 17.45 -41.67
C GLU A 207 40.56 17.40 -40.24
N GLY A 208 41.13 18.20 -39.33
CA GLY A 208 40.65 18.33 -37.96
C GLY A 208 39.19 18.76 -37.86
N ILE A 209 38.80 19.85 -38.54
CA ILE A 209 37.41 20.35 -38.51
C ILE A 209 36.43 19.25 -38.97
N SER A 210 36.78 18.52 -40.03
CA SER A 210 35.93 17.46 -40.58
C SER A 210 35.76 16.31 -39.59
N HIS A 211 36.85 15.84 -38.95
CA HIS A 211 36.75 14.83 -37.91
C HIS A 211 35.91 15.31 -36.71
N GLY A 212 36.04 16.56 -36.28
CA GLY A 212 35.23 17.13 -35.21
C GLY A 212 33.72 17.15 -35.55
N ASN A 213 33.39 17.58 -36.76
CA ASN A 213 32.01 17.65 -37.24
C ASN A 213 31.40 16.25 -37.48
N LEU A 214 32.18 15.30 -38.03
CA LEU A 214 31.78 13.90 -38.13
C LEU A 214 31.51 13.31 -36.75
N GLY A 215 32.38 13.56 -35.77
CA GLY A 215 32.17 13.15 -34.40
C GLY A 215 30.83 13.67 -33.84
N ASN A 216 30.54 14.96 -34.02
CA ASN A 216 29.27 15.55 -33.60
C ASN A 216 28.06 14.94 -34.33
N ALA A 217 28.16 14.66 -35.62
CA ALA A 217 27.08 14.06 -36.40
C ALA A 217 26.82 12.60 -36.00
N TYR A 218 27.87 11.80 -35.80
CA TYR A 218 27.77 10.43 -35.28
C TYR A 218 27.26 10.40 -33.83
N GLN A 219 27.63 11.38 -33.00
CA GLN A 219 27.08 11.55 -31.66
C GLN A 219 25.57 11.84 -31.73
N GLY A 220 25.13 12.70 -32.65
CA GLY A 220 23.71 12.96 -32.88
C GLY A 220 22.92 11.73 -33.34
N LEU A 221 23.55 10.80 -34.07
CA LEU A 221 22.94 9.52 -34.45
C LEU A 221 22.91 8.48 -33.32
N GLY A 222 23.49 8.79 -32.16
CA GLY A 222 23.63 7.86 -31.04
C GLY A 222 24.76 6.83 -31.22
N GLN A 223 25.59 6.94 -32.27
CA GLN A 223 26.75 6.07 -32.50
C GLN A 223 27.96 6.57 -31.70
N LEU A 224 27.84 6.53 -30.37
CA LEU A 224 28.79 7.17 -29.45
C LEU A 224 30.21 6.61 -29.54
N LYS A 225 30.39 5.31 -29.81
CA LYS A 225 31.72 4.71 -29.97
C LYS A 225 32.44 5.25 -31.20
N THR A 226 31.73 5.36 -32.32
CA THR A 226 32.24 5.94 -33.56
C THR A 226 32.55 7.42 -33.36
N ALA A 227 31.66 8.17 -32.70
CA ALA A 227 31.89 9.57 -32.37
C ALA A 227 33.18 9.79 -31.56
N ILE A 228 33.45 8.92 -30.58
CA ILE A 228 34.69 8.97 -29.78
C ILE A 228 35.93 8.80 -30.66
N GLN A 229 35.93 7.87 -31.62
CA GLN A 229 37.07 7.69 -32.53
C GLN A 229 37.34 8.96 -33.35
N TYR A 230 36.29 9.56 -33.91
CA TYR A 230 36.40 10.81 -34.66
C TYR A 230 36.87 11.97 -33.78
N HIS A 231 36.37 12.09 -32.55
CA HIS A 231 36.82 13.14 -31.62
C HIS A 231 38.25 12.91 -31.10
N GLN A 232 38.69 11.67 -30.92
CA GLN A 232 40.09 11.34 -30.60
C GLN A 232 41.02 11.78 -31.74
N ARG A 233 40.64 11.48 -32.98
CA ARG A 233 41.40 11.89 -34.14
C ARG A 233 41.46 13.42 -34.29
N HIS A 234 40.33 14.10 -34.06
CA HIS A 234 40.28 15.56 -34.00
C HIS A 234 41.21 16.12 -32.91
N LEU A 235 41.24 15.51 -31.72
CA LEU A 235 42.14 15.91 -30.63
C LEU A 235 43.62 15.79 -31.04
N GLU A 236 44.01 14.67 -31.65
CA GLU A 236 45.39 14.45 -32.12
C GLU A 236 45.83 15.54 -33.12
N ILE A 237 45.00 15.79 -34.15
CA ILE A 237 45.30 16.77 -35.19
C ILE A 237 45.36 18.19 -34.61
N THR A 238 44.45 18.56 -33.71
CA THR A 238 44.47 19.91 -33.10
C THR A 238 45.71 20.16 -32.24
N LYS A 239 46.26 19.10 -31.61
CA LYS A 239 47.55 19.18 -30.90
C LYS A 239 48.72 19.33 -31.85
N GLU A 240 48.71 18.61 -32.98
CA GLU A 240 49.72 18.74 -34.03
C GLU A 240 49.74 20.16 -34.63
N VAL A 241 48.56 20.73 -34.86
CA VAL A 241 48.40 22.10 -35.40
C VAL A 241 48.65 23.19 -34.34
N GLY A 242 48.63 22.85 -33.04
CA GLY A 242 48.84 23.79 -31.95
C GLY A 242 47.63 24.70 -31.63
N ASP A 243 46.42 24.35 -32.08
CA ASP A 243 45.20 25.13 -31.82
C ASP A 243 44.60 24.75 -30.46
N LYS A 244 45.01 25.49 -29.42
CA LYS A 244 44.55 25.28 -28.03
C LYS A 244 43.03 25.43 -27.85
N ALA A 245 42.39 26.34 -28.59
CA ALA A 245 40.95 26.54 -28.48
C ALA A 245 40.18 25.33 -29.04
N ARG A 246 40.64 24.75 -30.15
CA ARG A 246 40.05 23.52 -30.70
C ARG A 246 40.40 22.28 -29.89
N GLU A 247 41.60 22.22 -29.30
CA GLU A 247 41.99 21.17 -28.36
C GLU A 247 40.98 21.08 -27.21
N GLY A 248 40.65 22.23 -26.60
CA GLY A 248 39.63 22.34 -25.56
C GLY A 248 38.26 21.81 -26.02
N LYS A 249 37.74 22.29 -27.16
CA LYS A 249 36.46 21.83 -27.71
C LYS A 249 36.43 20.32 -27.99
N SER A 250 37.56 19.74 -28.39
CA SER A 250 37.68 18.30 -28.60
C SER A 250 37.53 17.52 -27.30
N TYR A 251 38.19 17.96 -26.22
CA TYR A 251 38.00 17.36 -24.90
C TYR A 251 36.57 17.49 -24.38
N GLY A 252 35.91 18.65 -24.57
CA GLY A 252 34.51 18.81 -24.19
C GLY A 252 33.57 17.87 -24.96
N SER A 253 33.83 17.67 -26.26
CA SER A 253 33.05 16.75 -27.11
C SER A 253 33.27 15.29 -26.71
N LEU A 254 34.52 14.89 -26.42
CA LEU A 254 34.82 13.58 -25.83
C LEU A 254 34.12 13.39 -24.49
N GLY A 255 34.16 14.38 -23.61
CA GLY A 255 33.46 14.36 -22.33
C GLY A 255 31.97 14.08 -22.50
N ASN A 256 31.31 14.77 -23.44
CA ASN A 256 29.90 14.54 -23.75
C ASN A 256 29.63 13.14 -24.33
N ALA A 257 30.49 12.65 -25.22
CA ALA A 257 30.34 11.31 -25.80
C ALA A 257 30.51 10.20 -24.75
N TYR A 258 31.51 10.31 -23.87
CA TYR A 258 31.70 9.39 -22.74
C TYR A 258 30.56 9.48 -21.71
N GLN A 259 30.01 10.68 -21.48
CA GLN A 259 28.83 10.87 -20.65
C GLN A 259 27.61 10.16 -21.25
N GLY A 260 27.44 10.22 -22.57
CA GLY A 260 26.42 9.45 -23.30
C GLY A 260 26.57 7.94 -23.14
N LEU A 261 27.80 7.42 -23.09
CA LEU A 261 28.10 6.01 -22.81
C LEU A 261 27.94 5.63 -21.32
N ARG A 262 27.51 6.56 -20.46
CA ARG A 262 27.45 6.41 -19.00
C ARG A 262 28.80 6.13 -18.32
N GLN A 263 29.91 6.44 -18.99
CA GLN A 263 31.26 6.40 -18.41
C GLN A 263 31.57 7.72 -17.70
N LEU A 264 30.82 8.00 -16.64
CA LEU A 264 30.79 9.32 -16.00
C LEU A 264 32.14 9.75 -15.40
N LYS A 265 32.93 8.82 -14.86
CA LYS A 265 34.27 9.12 -14.33
C LYS A 265 35.24 9.61 -15.43
N THR A 266 35.23 8.94 -16.58
CA THR A 266 36.03 9.34 -17.74
C THR A 266 35.55 10.67 -18.31
N ALA A 267 34.23 10.87 -18.38
CA ALA A 267 33.64 12.13 -18.82
C ALA A 267 34.09 13.31 -17.93
N ILE A 268 34.13 13.13 -16.60
CA ILE A 268 34.62 14.14 -15.66
C ILE A 268 36.08 14.52 -15.94
N GLN A 269 36.95 13.55 -16.20
CA GLN A 269 38.35 13.82 -16.52
C GLN A 269 38.48 14.68 -17.79
N TYR A 270 37.72 14.36 -18.83
CA TYR A 270 37.72 15.13 -20.08
C TYR A 270 37.13 16.53 -19.92
N HIS A 271 36.04 16.67 -19.15
CA HIS A 271 35.45 17.98 -18.85
C HIS A 271 36.35 18.85 -17.97
N GLN A 272 37.14 18.25 -17.06
CA GLN A 272 38.16 18.97 -16.28
C GLN A 272 39.29 19.49 -17.16
N ARG A 273 39.76 18.69 -18.14
CA ARG A 273 40.76 19.16 -19.11
C ARG A 273 40.22 20.28 -20.00
N HIS A 274 38.96 20.19 -20.43
CA HIS A 274 38.31 21.27 -21.16
C HIS A 274 38.25 22.56 -20.32
N LEU A 275 37.91 22.44 -19.02
CA LEU A 275 37.88 23.58 -18.09
C LEU A 275 39.26 24.24 -17.91
N GLU A 276 40.33 23.45 -17.76
CA GLU A 276 41.70 23.95 -17.63
C GLU A 276 42.11 24.76 -18.87
N ILE A 277 41.86 24.22 -20.06
CA ILE A 277 42.21 24.87 -21.32
C ILE A 277 41.36 26.12 -21.55
N ALA A 278 40.05 26.08 -21.24
CA ALA A 278 39.17 27.24 -21.38
C ALA A 278 39.68 28.43 -20.53
N LYS A 279 40.19 28.17 -19.32
CA LYS A 279 40.83 29.18 -18.48
C LYS A 279 42.15 29.68 -19.05
N GLU A 280 42.98 28.79 -19.60
CA GLU A 280 44.25 29.14 -20.24
C GLU A 280 44.05 30.09 -21.44
N VAL A 281 43.03 29.84 -22.27
CA VAL A 281 42.74 30.67 -23.46
C VAL A 281 41.81 31.85 -23.19
N GLY A 282 41.32 32.01 -21.95
CA GLY A 282 40.39 33.08 -21.56
C GLY A 282 38.98 32.96 -22.17
N ASP A 283 38.52 31.74 -22.46
CA ASP A 283 37.17 31.46 -22.97
C ASP A 283 36.17 31.29 -21.81
N ASN A 284 35.65 32.42 -21.31
CA ASN A 284 34.69 32.43 -20.22
C ASN A 284 33.38 31.65 -20.56
N ALA A 285 32.98 31.61 -21.83
CA ALA A 285 31.80 30.83 -22.24
C ALA A 285 32.10 29.33 -22.21
N GLY A 286 33.29 28.92 -22.65
CA GLY A 286 33.80 27.55 -22.53
C GLY A 286 33.99 27.10 -21.07
N GLU A 287 34.42 28.02 -20.20
CA GLU A 287 34.50 27.80 -18.75
C GLU A 287 33.12 27.46 -18.18
N GLY A 288 32.11 28.31 -18.45
CA GLY A 288 30.73 28.08 -18.04
C GLY A 288 30.18 26.73 -18.53
N PHE A 289 30.36 26.43 -19.82
CA PHE A 289 29.92 25.16 -20.40
C PHE A 289 30.56 23.93 -19.73
N SER A 290 31.84 24.04 -19.35
CA SER A 290 32.56 22.98 -18.64
C SER A 290 32.01 22.77 -17.23
N TYR A 291 31.75 23.85 -16.48
CA TYR A 291 31.11 23.77 -15.17
C TYR A 291 29.72 23.12 -15.28
N GLY A 292 28.90 23.50 -16.26
CA GLY A 292 27.59 22.88 -16.49
C GLY A 292 27.67 21.39 -16.83
N SER A 293 28.63 20.99 -17.66
CA SER A 293 28.85 19.60 -18.06
C SER A 293 29.37 18.73 -16.91
N LEU A 294 30.28 19.27 -16.09
CA LEU A 294 30.73 18.66 -14.83
C LEU A 294 29.57 18.49 -13.86
N GLY A 295 28.72 19.51 -13.70
CA GLY A 295 27.51 19.44 -12.90
C GLY A 295 26.60 18.27 -13.31
N ASN A 296 26.33 18.14 -14.61
CA ASN A 296 25.54 17.02 -15.14
C ASN A 296 26.21 15.66 -14.90
N ALA A 297 27.53 15.55 -15.05
CA ALA A 297 28.27 14.31 -14.84
C ALA A 297 28.28 13.89 -13.36
N TYR A 298 28.50 14.82 -12.43
CA TYR A 298 28.41 14.59 -10.99
C TYR A 298 26.98 14.25 -10.55
N GLN A 299 25.97 14.89 -11.15
CA GLN A 299 24.57 14.54 -10.93
C GLN A 299 24.29 13.10 -11.37
N GLY A 300 24.85 12.67 -12.51
CA GLY A 300 24.76 11.28 -12.97
C GLY A 300 25.41 10.26 -12.03
N LEU A 301 26.44 10.67 -11.27
CA LEU A 301 27.08 9.85 -10.22
C LEU A 301 26.30 9.86 -8.89
N GLY A 302 25.20 10.60 -8.79
CA GLY A 302 24.46 10.80 -7.54
C GLY A 302 25.13 11.76 -6.55
N GLN A 303 26.21 12.44 -6.94
CA GLN A 303 26.91 13.42 -6.10
C GLN A 303 26.26 14.80 -6.19
N PHE A 304 25.00 14.89 -5.76
CA PHE A 304 24.16 16.07 -5.96
C PHE A 304 24.70 17.35 -5.30
N LYS A 305 25.34 17.26 -4.12
CA LYS A 305 25.95 18.42 -3.46
C LYS A 305 27.06 19.04 -4.31
N THR A 306 27.91 18.21 -4.90
CA THR A 306 28.99 18.65 -5.79
C THR A 306 28.39 19.21 -7.09
N ALA A 307 27.39 18.53 -7.67
CA ALA A 307 26.69 19.02 -8.86
C ALA A 307 26.11 20.44 -8.65
N ILE A 308 25.54 20.72 -7.47
CA ILE A 308 25.03 22.06 -7.13
C ILE A 308 26.13 23.12 -7.18
N GLN A 309 27.31 22.85 -6.63
CA GLN A 309 28.44 23.79 -6.67
C GLN A 309 28.86 24.11 -8.11
N TYR A 310 28.97 23.08 -8.96
CA TYR A 310 29.31 23.25 -10.37
C TYR A 310 28.22 24.03 -11.14
N HIS A 311 26.94 23.73 -10.91
CA HIS A 311 25.85 24.46 -11.57
C HIS A 311 25.67 25.90 -11.05
N GLN A 312 25.97 26.18 -9.78
CA GLN A 312 26.02 27.55 -9.25
C GLN A 312 27.12 28.35 -9.93
N ARG A 313 28.30 27.77 -10.11
CA ARG A 313 29.39 28.44 -10.82
C ARG A 313 29.06 28.69 -12.29
N HIS A 314 28.41 27.72 -12.95
CA HIS A 314 27.91 27.91 -14.31
C HIS A 314 26.87 29.07 -14.38
N LEU A 315 25.97 29.17 -13.40
CA LEU A 315 24.99 30.24 -13.32
C LEU A 315 25.62 31.63 -13.14
N GLU A 316 26.65 31.74 -12.29
CA GLU A 316 27.39 33.00 -12.08
C GLU A 316 28.05 33.46 -13.38
N ILE A 317 28.82 32.57 -14.03
CA ILE A 317 29.52 32.88 -15.28
C ILE A 317 28.52 33.23 -16.39
N ALA A 318 27.43 32.49 -16.52
CA ALA A 318 26.39 32.76 -17.51
C ALA A 318 25.79 34.17 -17.35
N LYS A 319 25.60 34.65 -16.11
CA LYS A 319 25.16 36.01 -15.84
C LYS A 319 26.22 37.06 -16.17
N GLU A 320 27.49 36.80 -15.84
CA GLU A 320 28.61 37.70 -16.14
C GLU A 320 28.79 37.90 -17.65
N VAL A 321 28.65 36.85 -18.45
CA VAL A 321 28.79 36.93 -19.92
C VAL A 321 27.49 37.28 -20.65
N GLY A 322 26.36 37.40 -19.93
CA GLY A 322 25.05 37.71 -20.49
C GLY A 322 24.41 36.55 -21.28
N ASP A 323 24.82 35.31 -21.03
CA ASP A 323 24.26 34.11 -21.68
C ASP A 323 22.97 33.66 -20.99
N LYS A 324 21.84 34.14 -21.50
CA LYS A 324 20.50 33.77 -21.01
C LYS A 324 20.18 32.28 -21.19
N VAL A 325 20.72 31.63 -22.22
CA VAL A 325 20.50 30.18 -22.44
C VAL A 325 21.28 29.39 -21.39
N GLY A 326 22.52 29.79 -21.09
CA GLY A 326 23.33 29.25 -20.00
C GLY A 326 22.68 29.46 -18.63
N GLU A 327 22.08 30.63 -18.39
CA GLU A 327 21.31 30.94 -17.17
C GLU A 327 20.16 29.94 -17.00
N GLY A 328 19.35 29.73 -18.04
CA GLY A 328 18.26 28.76 -18.04
C GLY A 328 18.73 27.34 -17.75
N LYS A 329 19.73 26.84 -18.51
CA LYS A 329 20.28 25.49 -18.33
C LYS A 329 20.86 25.26 -16.93
N SER A 330 21.50 26.27 -16.34
CA SER A 330 22.02 26.20 -14.97
C SER A 330 20.91 26.07 -13.95
N ASN A 331 19.83 26.86 -14.07
CA ASN A 331 18.66 26.75 -13.20
C ASN A 331 17.98 25.38 -13.35
N GLY A 332 17.84 24.86 -14.58
CA GLY A 332 17.34 23.51 -14.81
C GLY A 332 18.18 22.42 -14.15
N GLY A 333 19.52 22.51 -14.27
CA GLY A 333 20.46 21.60 -13.61
C GLY A 333 20.42 21.68 -12.08
N LEU A 334 20.37 22.89 -11.52
CA LEU A 334 20.18 23.11 -10.08
C LEU A 334 18.87 22.48 -9.60
N GLY A 335 17.77 22.71 -10.32
CA GLY A 335 16.48 22.10 -10.00
C GLY A 335 16.57 20.57 -9.92
N ASN A 336 17.19 19.93 -10.92
CA ASN A 336 17.37 18.48 -10.91
C ASN A 336 18.28 17.99 -9.77
N ALA A 337 19.35 18.72 -9.46
CA ALA A 337 20.27 18.34 -8.37
C ALA A 337 19.61 18.49 -6.98
N TYR A 338 18.85 19.57 -6.76
CA TYR A 338 18.06 19.74 -5.53
C TYR A 338 16.93 18.70 -5.42
N GLN A 339 16.31 18.31 -6.54
CA GLN A 339 15.34 17.22 -6.58
C GLN A 339 16.00 15.89 -6.18
N GLY A 340 17.22 15.62 -6.65
CA GLY A 340 18.02 14.45 -6.24
C GLY A 340 18.36 14.40 -4.74
N LEU A 341 18.53 15.56 -4.09
CA LEU A 341 18.69 15.67 -2.64
C LEU A 341 17.37 15.56 -1.83
N GLY A 342 16.23 15.47 -2.51
CA GLY A 342 14.91 15.50 -1.85
C GLY A 342 14.45 16.89 -1.41
N GLN A 343 15.17 17.97 -1.76
CA GLN A 343 14.78 19.36 -1.46
C GLN A 343 13.79 19.89 -2.52
N LEU A 344 12.61 19.27 -2.56
CA LEU A 344 11.63 19.44 -3.65
C LEU A 344 11.12 20.87 -3.81
N LYS A 345 10.95 21.62 -2.71
CA LYS A 345 10.49 23.02 -2.78
C LYS A 345 11.50 23.93 -3.47
N THR A 346 12.77 23.75 -3.15
CA THR A 346 13.88 24.50 -3.79
C THR A 346 14.04 24.08 -5.25
N ALA A 347 13.89 22.79 -5.55
CA ALA A 347 13.90 22.30 -6.94
C ALA A 347 12.81 22.97 -7.79
N ILE A 348 11.59 23.08 -7.27
CA ILE A 348 10.46 23.75 -7.93
C ILE A 348 10.81 25.22 -8.23
N GLN A 349 11.37 25.96 -7.28
CA GLN A 349 11.76 27.36 -7.50
C GLN A 349 12.76 27.51 -8.65
N TYR A 350 13.76 26.63 -8.73
CA TYR A 350 14.75 26.67 -9.82
C TYR A 350 14.14 26.25 -11.17
N HIS A 351 13.20 25.31 -11.19
CA HIS A 351 12.50 24.94 -12.42
C HIS A 351 11.50 26.03 -12.88
N GLU A 352 10.83 26.73 -11.97
CA GLU A 352 10.01 27.92 -12.28
C GLU A 352 10.87 29.03 -12.89
N ARG A 353 12.05 29.27 -12.33
CA ARG A 353 12.99 30.26 -12.89
C ARG A 353 13.51 29.87 -14.27
N HIS A 354 13.77 28.58 -14.51
CA HIS A 354 14.11 28.09 -15.85
C HIS A 354 12.96 28.30 -16.84
N LEU A 355 11.72 28.07 -16.41
CA LEU A 355 10.52 28.30 -17.23
C LEU A 355 10.34 29.80 -17.56
N GLU A 356 10.52 30.70 -16.60
CA GLU A 356 10.47 32.14 -16.82
C GLU A 356 11.49 32.59 -17.89
N ILE A 357 12.74 32.15 -17.76
CA ILE A 357 13.80 32.47 -18.73
C ILE A 357 13.47 31.89 -20.11
N ALA A 358 12.95 30.66 -20.18
CA ALA A 358 12.57 30.05 -21.45
C ALA A 358 11.43 30.83 -22.14
N ASN A 359 10.43 31.29 -21.38
CA ASN A 359 9.34 32.13 -21.89
C ASN A 359 9.85 33.49 -22.40
N GLU A 360 10.75 34.16 -21.66
CA GLU A 360 11.38 35.42 -22.08
C GLU A 360 12.14 35.28 -23.41
N MET A 361 12.75 34.11 -23.62
CA MET A 361 13.54 33.80 -24.82
C MET A 361 12.72 33.24 -25.98
N GLY A 362 11.45 32.86 -25.74
CA GLY A 362 10.64 32.11 -26.70
C GLY A 362 11.18 30.70 -26.99
N ASP A 363 11.95 30.11 -26.06
CA ASP A 363 12.53 28.78 -26.19
C ASP A 363 11.49 27.69 -25.84
N LYS A 364 10.73 27.26 -26.85
CA LYS A 364 9.70 26.22 -26.70
C LYS A 364 10.24 24.88 -26.20
N ALA A 365 11.49 24.53 -26.54
CA ALA A 365 12.10 23.31 -26.03
C ALA A 365 12.44 23.44 -24.54
N GLY A 366 12.97 24.59 -24.12
CA GLY A 366 13.21 24.94 -22.72
C GLY A 366 11.94 25.01 -21.87
N GLU A 367 10.85 25.57 -22.41
CA GLU A 367 9.51 25.55 -21.80
C GLU A 367 9.06 24.10 -21.57
N GLY A 368 9.16 23.25 -22.61
CA GLY A 368 8.87 21.81 -22.57
C GLY A 368 9.57 21.10 -21.42
N ILE A 369 10.89 21.21 -21.38
CA ILE A 369 11.74 20.57 -20.35
C ILE A 369 11.34 21.05 -18.95
N SER A 370 11.09 22.35 -18.79
CA SER A 370 10.72 22.93 -17.49
C SER A 370 9.37 22.42 -17.00
N HIS A 371 8.36 22.38 -17.87
CA HIS A 371 7.05 21.80 -17.54
C HIS A 371 7.16 20.32 -17.18
N GLY A 372 7.97 19.54 -17.92
CA GLY A 372 8.24 18.13 -17.60
C GLY A 372 8.88 17.95 -16.22
N ASN A 373 9.90 18.74 -15.90
CA ASN A 373 10.61 18.68 -14.61
C ASN A 373 9.75 19.16 -13.44
N LEU A 374 8.98 20.24 -13.61
CA LEU A 374 8.00 20.69 -12.62
C LEU A 374 6.96 19.61 -12.33
N GLY A 375 6.45 18.95 -13.38
CA GLY A 375 5.53 17.83 -13.24
C GLY A 375 6.13 16.71 -12.40
N ASN A 376 7.39 16.32 -12.68
CA ASN A 376 8.10 15.30 -11.90
C ASN A 376 8.29 15.73 -10.44
N ALA A 377 8.70 16.98 -10.18
CA ALA A 377 8.91 17.49 -8.83
C ALA A 377 7.60 17.50 -8.00
N TYR A 378 6.48 17.95 -8.60
CA TYR A 378 5.16 17.89 -7.96
C TYR A 378 4.65 16.46 -7.77
N GLN A 379 5.01 15.53 -8.67
CA GLN A 379 4.66 14.12 -8.53
C GLN A 379 5.37 13.51 -7.32
N VAL A 380 6.66 13.79 -7.11
CA VAL A 380 7.41 13.33 -5.93
C VAL A 380 6.86 13.96 -4.64
N LEU A 381 6.40 15.22 -4.70
CA LEU A 381 5.77 15.91 -3.57
C LEU A 381 4.38 15.35 -3.20
N GLY A 382 3.80 14.46 -4.01
CA GLY A 382 2.46 13.92 -3.82
C GLY A 382 1.33 14.86 -4.28
N GLN A 383 1.64 15.99 -4.93
CA GLN A 383 0.64 16.91 -5.50
C GLN A 383 0.24 16.49 -6.92
N PHE A 384 -0.36 15.30 -7.03
CA PHE A 384 -0.60 14.64 -8.33
C PHE A 384 -1.44 15.47 -9.30
N LYS A 385 -2.42 16.26 -8.82
CA LYS A 385 -3.23 17.14 -9.68
C LYS A 385 -2.40 18.21 -10.37
N LYS A 386 -1.46 18.84 -9.67
CA LYS A 386 -0.54 19.82 -10.27
C LYS A 386 0.42 19.12 -11.23
N ALA A 387 0.94 17.96 -10.85
CA ALA A 387 1.80 17.16 -11.74
C ALA A 387 1.11 16.87 -13.09
N ILE A 388 -0.17 16.48 -13.07
CA ILE A 388 -0.97 16.26 -14.28
C ILE A 388 -1.06 17.53 -15.14
N GLN A 389 -1.34 18.69 -14.54
CA GLN A 389 -1.41 19.96 -15.28
C GLN A 389 -0.08 20.29 -15.99
N TYR A 390 1.04 20.12 -15.28
CA TYR A 390 2.37 20.36 -15.85
C TYR A 390 2.74 19.36 -16.95
N HIS A 391 2.40 18.07 -16.78
CA HIS A 391 2.64 17.07 -17.81
C HIS A 391 1.72 17.21 -19.02
N GLN A 392 0.49 17.75 -18.86
CA GLN A 392 -0.39 18.11 -19.99
C GLN A 392 0.21 19.23 -20.83
N ARG A 393 0.74 20.27 -20.20
CA ARG A 393 1.45 21.34 -20.93
C ARG A 393 2.71 20.83 -21.64
N HIS A 394 3.46 19.93 -21.01
CA HIS A 394 4.59 19.27 -21.67
C HIS A 394 4.16 18.44 -22.88
N LEU A 395 3.02 17.76 -22.81
CA LEU A 395 2.45 17.02 -23.94
C LEU A 395 2.03 17.97 -25.09
N GLU A 396 1.33 19.06 -24.78
CA GLU A 396 0.89 20.05 -25.76
C GLU A 396 2.08 20.61 -26.55
N MET A 397 3.14 21.03 -25.86
CA MET A 397 4.35 21.54 -26.52
C MET A 397 5.07 20.46 -27.34
N ALA A 398 5.16 19.23 -26.83
CA ALA A 398 5.78 18.14 -27.60
C ALA A 398 5.02 17.85 -28.90
N LEU A 399 3.68 17.94 -28.88
CA LEU A 399 2.85 17.82 -30.07
C LEU A 399 3.04 18.99 -31.04
N GLU A 400 3.09 20.23 -30.54
CA GLU A 400 3.37 21.42 -31.36
C GLU A 400 4.74 21.35 -32.06
N MET A 401 5.75 20.82 -31.37
CA MET A 401 7.10 20.67 -31.90
C MET A 401 7.29 19.41 -32.77
N GLY A 402 6.32 18.50 -32.79
CA GLY A 402 6.46 17.17 -33.42
C GLY A 402 7.51 16.27 -32.74
N ASP A 403 7.84 16.52 -31.47
CA ASP A 403 8.79 15.72 -30.70
C ASP A 403 8.12 14.44 -30.19
N LYS A 404 8.25 13.36 -30.98
CA LYS A 404 7.76 12.03 -30.62
C LYS A 404 8.35 11.48 -29.32
N THR A 405 9.59 11.84 -28.99
CA THR A 405 10.22 11.37 -27.74
C THR A 405 9.63 12.11 -26.54
N GLY A 406 9.40 13.42 -26.66
CA GLY A 406 8.69 14.24 -25.69
C GLY A 406 7.22 13.83 -25.51
N GLU A 407 6.53 13.49 -26.60
CA GLU A 407 5.15 12.96 -26.59
C GLU A 407 5.09 11.68 -25.73
N GLY A 408 5.98 10.72 -26.01
CA GLY A 408 6.08 9.47 -25.26
C GLY A 408 6.37 9.68 -23.76
N LYS A 409 7.36 10.52 -23.42
CA LYS A 409 7.70 10.83 -22.02
C LYS A 409 6.53 11.48 -21.28
N SER A 410 5.83 12.40 -21.93
CA SER A 410 4.65 13.07 -21.35
C SER A 410 3.52 12.09 -21.04
N HIS A 411 3.19 11.22 -21.99
CA HIS A 411 2.18 10.18 -21.78
C HIS A 411 2.57 9.22 -20.66
N CYS A 412 3.84 8.80 -20.59
CA CYS A 412 4.33 7.96 -19.51
C CYS A 412 4.17 8.64 -18.14
N ASN A 413 4.57 9.91 -18.02
CA ASN A 413 4.48 10.66 -16.78
C ASN A 413 3.03 10.94 -16.36
N LEU A 414 2.15 11.27 -17.31
CA LEU A 414 0.71 11.36 -17.07
C LEU A 414 0.15 10.04 -16.55
N GLY A 415 0.51 8.91 -17.18
CA GLY A 415 0.12 7.58 -16.71
C GLY A 415 0.56 7.32 -15.27
N ASN A 416 1.81 7.65 -14.93
CA ASN A 416 2.33 7.53 -13.58
C ASN A 416 1.60 8.43 -12.56
N ALA A 417 1.28 9.67 -12.93
CA ALA A 417 0.55 10.61 -12.08
C ALA A 417 -0.90 10.16 -11.83
N TYR A 418 -1.62 9.72 -12.86
CA TYR A 418 -2.95 9.14 -12.72
C TYR A 418 -2.95 7.84 -11.92
N ARG A 419 -1.94 6.98 -12.09
CA ARG A 419 -1.75 5.78 -11.27
C ARG A 419 -1.57 6.14 -9.79
N SER A 420 -0.81 7.20 -9.51
CA SER A 420 -0.57 7.67 -8.14
C SER A 420 -1.83 8.26 -7.50
N LEU A 421 -2.74 8.82 -8.31
CA LEU A 421 -4.07 9.27 -7.87
C LEU A 421 -5.08 8.11 -7.68
N GLY A 422 -4.71 6.88 -8.02
CA GLY A 422 -5.60 5.70 -7.99
C GLY A 422 -6.54 5.58 -9.20
N GLN A 423 -6.40 6.44 -10.21
CA GLN A 423 -7.19 6.39 -11.45
C GLN A 423 -6.55 5.43 -12.46
N PHE A 424 -6.54 4.13 -12.13
CA PHE A 424 -5.81 3.11 -12.88
C PHE A 424 -6.28 2.94 -14.33
N LYS A 425 -7.58 3.09 -14.61
CA LYS A 425 -8.12 2.98 -15.98
C LYS A 425 -7.56 4.06 -16.90
N THR A 426 -7.52 5.30 -16.43
CA THR A 426 -6.95 6.44 -17.19
C THR A 426 -5.44 6.26 -17.34
N ALA A 427 -4.75 5.80 -16.29
CA ALA A 427 -3.32 5.49 -16.38
C ALA A 427 -3.00 4.44 -17.46
N ILE A 428 -3.83 3.40 -17.60
CA ILE A 428 -3.67 2.37 -18.64
C ILE A 428 -3.77 2.99 -20.04
N GLN A 429 -4.73 3.89 -20.30
CA GLN A 429 -4.87 4.55 -21.60
C GLN A 429 -3.60 5.35 -21.97
N TYR A 430 -3.06 6.11 -21.01
CA TYR A 430 -1.82 6.87 -21.21
C TYR A 430 -0.60 5.97 -21.43
N HIS A 431 -0.47 4.87 -20.69
CA HIS A 431 0.61 3.92 -20.88
C HIS A 431 0.49 3.12 -22.19
N GLN A 432 -0.73 2.85 -22.68
CA GLN A 432 -0.96 2.26 -24.00
C GLN A 432 -0.49 3.21 -25.11
N ARG A 433 -0.78 4.50 -24.97
CA ARG A 433 -0.29 5.50 -25.92
C ARG A 433 1.24 5.61 -25.92
N HIS A 434 1.86 5.59 -24.75
CA HIS A 434 3.34 5.54 -24.64
C HIS A 434 3.91 4.29 -25.32
N LEU A 435 3.27 3.12 -25.17
CA LEU A 435 3.68 1.89 -25.84
C LEU A 435 3.59 1.99 -27.37
N GLU A 436 2.52 2.58 -27.91
CA GLU A 436 2.37 2.80 -29.35
C GLU A 436 3.49 3.70 -29.90
N ILE A 437 3.78 4.80 -29.21
CA ILE A 437 4.84 5.74 -29.61
C ILE A 437 6.22 5.06 -29.52
N ALA A 438 6.49 4.28 -28.46
CA ALA A 438 7.75 3.56 -28.33
C ALA A 438 7.98 2.57 -29.49
N LYS A 439 6.91 1.92 -29.97
CA LYS A 439 6.93 1.06 -31.16
C LYS A 439 7.12 1.85 -32.46
N GLU A 440 6.44 2.99 -32.60
CA GLU A 440 6.59 3.91 -33.76
C GLU A 440 8.04 4.40 -33.90
N VAL A 441 8.66 4.77 -32.78
CA VAL A 441 10.05 5.25 -32.71
C VAL A 441 11.07 4.09 -32.81
N GLY A 442 10.63 2.84 -32.67
CA GLY A 442 11.50 1.65 -32.71
C GLY A 442 12.39 1.49 -31.47
N ASN A 443 12.06 2.14 -30.35
CA ASN A 443 12.85 2.06 -29.13
C ASN A 443 12.40 0.87 -28.25
N LYS A 444 13.11 -0.25 -28.39
CA LYS A 444 12.82 -1.49 -27.65
C LYS A 444 12.91 -1.34 -26.13
N THR A 445 13.83 -0.53 -25.63
CA THR A 445 13.98 -0.29 -24.18
C THR A 445 12.76 0.45 -23.61
N GLU A 446 12.28 1.47 -24.31
CA GLU A 446 11.05 2.19 -23.95
C GLU A 446 9.81 1.29 -24.10
N GLU A 447 9.76 0.43 -25.14
CA GLU A 447 8.69 -0.56 -25.31
C GLU A 447 8.57 -1.46 -24.07
N GLY A 448 9.71 -1.99 -23.59
CA GLY A 448 9.78 -2.76 -22.35
C GLY A 448 9.27 -1.98 -21.14
N PHE A 449 9.72 -0.73 -20.98
CA PHE A 449 9.30 0.13 -19.88
C PHE A 449 7.80 0.44 -19.89
N SER A 450 7.18 0.63 -21.06
CA SER A 450 5.73 0.80 -21.20
C SER A 450 4.97 -0.44 -20.73
N TYR A 451 5.42 -1.65 -21.11
CA TYR A 451 4.82 -2.89 -20.60
C TYR A 451 4.96 -3.03 -19.08
N GLY A 452 6.13 -2.69 -18.52
CA GLY A 452 6.31 -2.65 -17.07
C GLY A 452 5.36 -1.67 -16.37
N SER A 453 5.13 -0.51 -16.98
CA SER A 453 4.21 0.52 -16.46
C SER A 453 2.74 0.09 -16.53
N LEU A 454 2.34 -0.57 -17.64
CA LEU A 454 1.04 -1.22 -17.76
C LEU A 454 0.85 -2.31 -16.71
N GLY A 455 1.85 -3.17 -16.51
CA GLY A 455 1.84 -4.21 -15.48
C GLY A 455 1.55 -3.63 -14.09
N ASN A 456 2.24 -2.54 -13.73
CA ASN A 456 2.00 -1.83 -12.47
C ASN A 456 0.58 -1.23 -12.38
N ALA A 457 0.04 -0.69 -13.48
CA ALA A 457 -1.31 -0.12 -13.50
C ALA A 457 -2.40 -1.20 -13.36
N TYR A 458 -2.26 -2.34 -14.05
CA TYR A 458 -3.15 -3.50 -13.90
C TYR A 458 -3.04 -4.14 -12.51
N GLN A 459 -1.84 -4.16 -11.92
CA GLN A 459 -1.65 -4.57 -10.53
C GLN A 459 -2.41 -3.66 -9.57
N GLY A 460 -2.39 -2.34 -9.80
CA GLY A 460 -3.19 -1.37 -9.03
C GLY A 460 -4.70 -1.61 -9.12
N LEU A 461 -5.19 -2.09 -10.27
CA LEU A 461 -6.59 -2.47 -10.49
C LEU A 461 -6.97 -3.82 -9.83
N GLY A 462 -6.00 -4.56 -9.29
CA GLY A 462 -6.19 -5.92 -8.76
C GLY A 462 -6.23 -7.02 -9.83
N GLN A 463 -5.97 -6.69 -11.10
CA GLN A 463 -5.93 -7.66 -12.20
C GLN A 463 -4.55 -8.30 -12.31
N PHE A 464 -4.16 -9.07 -11.28
CA PHE A 464 -2.81 -9.59 -11.13
C PHE A 464 -2.38 -10.54 -12.26
N LYS A 465 -3.30 -11.34 -12.82
CA LYS A 465 -3.00 -12.24 -13.95
C LYS A 465 -2.56 -11.47 -15.20
N THR A 466 -3.26 -10.38 -15.52
CA THR A 466 -2.93 -9.50 -16.64
C THR A 466 -1.61 -8.76 -16.37
N ALA A 467 -1.39 -8.32 -15.12
CA ALA A 467 -0.12 -7.70 -14.72
C ALA A 467 1.08 -8.64 -14.93
N ILE A 468 0.94 -9.94 -14.62
CA ILE A 468 1.98 -10.95 -14.86
C ILE A 468 2.33 -11.05 -16.35
N GLN A 469 1.35 -11.09 -17.24
CA GLN A 469 1.59 -11.14 -18.69
C GLN A 469 2.41 -9.94 -19.18
N TYR A 470 2.07 -8.74 -18.72
CA TYR A 470 2.81 -7.53 -19.09
C TYR A 470 4.23 -7.48 -18.49
N HIS A 471 4.40 -7.90 -17.23
CA HIS A 471 5.74 -7.96 -16.64
C HIS A 471 6.61 -9.08 -17.24
N GLN A 472 6.02 -10.19 -17.69
CA GLN A 472 6.73 -11.21 -18.47
C GLN A 472 7.22 -10.65 -19.81
N ARG A 473 6.38 -9.88 -20.50
CA ARG A 473 6.80 -9.23 -21.75
C ARG A 473 7.91 -8.20 -21.54
N HIS A 474 7.84 -7.42 -20.46
CA HIS A 474 8.94 -6.52 -20.06
C HIS A 474 10.23 -7.29 -19.78
N LEU A 475 10.15 -8.43 -19.08
CA LEU A 475 11.30 -9.29 -18.80
C LEU A 475 11.95 -9.86 -20.07
N GLU A 476 11.15 -10.34 -21.02
CA GLU A 476 11.62 -10.86 -22.31
C GLU A 476 12.39 -9.79 -23.09
N ILE A 477 11.80 -8.61 -23.24
CA ILE A 477 12.43 -7.49 -23.95
C ILE A 477 13.71 -7.05 -23.24
N ALA A 478 13.69 -6.92 -21.92
CA ALA A 478 14.87 -6.53 -21.15
C ALA A 478 16.04 -7.51 -21.34
N LYS A 479 15.76 -8.82 -21.43
CA LYS A 479 16.77 -9.83 -21.77
C LYS A 479 17.24 -9.72 -23.22
N GLU A 480 16.34 -9.47 -24.17
CA GLU A 480 16.66 -9.28 -25.60
C GLU A 480 17.62 -8.11 -25.81
N VAL A 481 17.38 -6.96 -25.15
CA VAL A 481 18.23 -5.76 -25.28
C VAL A 481 19.42 -5.73 -24.32
N GLY A 482 19.56 -6.72 -23.44
CA GLY A 482 20.62 -6.78 -22.42
C GLY A 482 20.47 -5.74 -21.29
N ASP A 483 19.25 -5.22 -21.04
CA ASP A 483 18.98 -4.29 -19.96
C ASP A 483 18.81 -5.01 -18.62
N LYS A 484 19.92 -5.14 -17.89
CA LYS A 484 19.93 -5.75 -16.55
C LYS A 484 19.08 -5.02 -15.52
N VAL A 485 18.97 -3.69 -15.62
CA VAL A 485 18.12 -2.90 -14.73
C VAL A 485 16.64 -3.19 -15.00
N GLY A 486 16.26 -3.26 -16.28
CA GLY A 486 14.94 -3.70 -16.74
C GLY A 486 14.61 -5.13 -16.32
N GLU A 487 15.58 -6.05 -16.41
CA GLU A 487 15.45 -7.44 -15.96
C GLU A 487 15.11 -7.47 -14.46
N GLY A 488 15.86 -6.75 -13.62
CA GLY A 488 15.61 -6.62 -12.19
C GLY A 488 14.21 -6.06 -11.88
N LYS A 489 13.86 -4.92 -12.47
CA LYS A 489 12.54 -4.27 -12.28
C LYS A 489 11.38 -5.18 -12.69
N SER A 490 11.54 -5.94 -13.78
CA SER A 490 10.53 -6.90 -14.24
C SER A 490 10.31 -8.02 -13.24
N ASN A 491 11.39 -8.60 -12.71
CA ASN A 491 11.33 -9.63 -11.67
C ASN A 491 10.68 -9.07 -10.38
N GLY A 492 11.04 -7.84 -9.98
CA GLY A 492 10.38 -7.16 -8.87
C GLY A 492 8.87 -6.98 -9.07
N GLY A 493 8.45 -6.56 -10.26
CA GLY A 493 7.03 -6.43 -10.64
C GLY A 493 6.30 -7.78 -10.66
N LEU A 494 6.91 -8.83 -11.22
CA LEU A 494 6.35 -10.19 -11.18
C LEU A 494 6.17 -10.67 -9.75
N GLY A 495 7.18 -10.48 -8.89
CA GLY A 495 7.08 -10.85 -7.48
C GLY A 495 5.91 -10.17 -6.79
N ASN A 496 5.73 -8.86 -7.02
CA ASN A 496 4.60 -8.12 -6.45
C ASN A 496 3.23 -8.61 -6.99
N ALA A 497 3.15 -8.95 -8.28
CA ALA A 497 1.92 -9.46 -8.89
C ALA A 497 1.56 -10.87 -8.37
N TYR A 498 2.55 -11.77 -8.23
CA TYR A 498 2.36 -13.08 -7.61
C TYR A 498 2.01 -12.98 -6.13
N GLN A 499 2.59 -12.02 -5.41
CA GLN A 499 2.21 -11.70 -4.04
C GLN A 499 0.73 -11.27 -3.97
N GLY A 500 0.26 -10.46 -4.92
CA GLY A 500 -1.14 -10.07 -5.05
C GLY A 500 -2.10 -11.25 -5.26
N LEU A 501 -1.68 -12.29 -5.98
CA LEU A 501 -2.43 -13.55 -6.14
C LEU A 501 -2.38 -14.46 -4.90
N GLY A 502 -1.60 -14.12 -3.87
CA GLY A 502 -1.36 -14.98 -2.71
C GLY A 502 -0.35 -16.11 -2.97
N GLN A 503 0.33 -16.13 -4.11
CA GLN A 503 1.38 -17.10 -4.43
C GLN A 503 2.74 -16.64 -3.86
N LEU A 504 2.81 -16.58 -2.53
CA LEU A 504 3.91 -15.95 -1.79
C LEU A 504 5.27 -16.62 -2.01
N LYS A 505 5.31 -17.96 -2.19
CA LYS A 505 6.56 -18.68 -2.47
C LYS A 505 7.14 -18.31 -3.84
N THR A 506 6.30 -18.23 -4.86
CA THR A 506 6.70 -17.79 -6.21
C THR A 506 7.16 -16.34 -6.18
N ALA A 507 6.47 -15.49 -5.41
CA ALA A 507 6.87 -14.09 -5.24
C ALA A 507 8.29 -13.97 -4.65
N ILE A 508 8.62 -14.78 -3.64
CA ILE A 508 9.97 -14.81 -3.04
C ILE A 508 11.02 -15.16 -4.10
N GLN A 509 10.80 -16.18 -4.93
CA GLN A 509 11.76 -16.57 -5.99
C GLN A 509 12.07 -15.41 -6.95
N TYR A 510 11.04 -14.67 -7.38
CA TYR A 510 11.23 -13.50 -8.24
C TYR A 510 11.92 -12.33 -7.54
N HIS A 511 11.64 -12.11 -6.26
CA HIS A 511 12.33 -11.08 -5.48
C HIS A 511 13.79 -11.46 -5.17
N GLU A 512 14.10 -12.74 -4.96
CA GLU A 512 15.48 -13.24 -4.85
C GLU A 512 16.24 -13.04 -6.16
N ARG A 513 15.60 -13.30 -7.30
CA ARG A 513 16.21 -13.02 -8.61
C ARG A 513 16.48 -11.53 -8.82
N HIS A 514 15.58 -10.65 -8.40
CA HIS A 514 15.81 -9.21 -8.44
C HIS A 514 16.99 -8.80 -7.54
N LEU A 515 17.10 -9.38 -6.34
CA LEU A 515 18.22 -9.16 -5.43
C LEU A 515 19.56 -9.61 -6.03
N GLU A 516 19.60 -10.79 -6.65
CA GLU A 516 20.79 -11.33 -7.32
C GLU A 516 21.28 -10.39 -8.42
N ILE A 517 20.37 -9.93 -9.30
CA ILE A 517 20.69 -8.97 -10.37
C ILE A 517 21.18 -7.64 -9.78
N ALA A 518 20.55 -7.14 -8.71
CA ALA A 518 20.98 -5.91 -8.06
C ALA A 518 22.40 -6.02 -7.48
N ASN A 519 22.72 -7.16 -6.86
CA ASN A 519 24.07 -7.46 -6.36
C ASN A 519 25.10 -7.54 -7.50
N GLU A 520 24.78 -8.22 -8.62
CA GLU A 520 25.65 -8.30 -9.81
C GLU A 520 25.98 -6.91 -10.37
N MET A 521 25.02 -5.98 -10.30
CA MET A 521 25.14 -4.62 -10.80
C MET A 521 25.74 -3.63 -9.78
N GLY A 522 25.88 -4.03 -8.51
CA GLY A 522 26.20 -3.12 -7.41
C GLY A 522 25.13 -2.04 -7.17
N ASP A 523 23.88 -2.30 -7.54
CA ASP A 523 22.75 -1.38 -7.36
C ASP A 523 22.21 -1.46 -5.93
N LYS A 524 22.83 -0.67 -5.03
CA LYS A 524 22.45 -0.60 -3.61
C LYS A 524 20.99 -0.22 -3.37
N VAL A 525 20.40 0.62 -4.25
CA VAL A 525 18.98 0.98 -4.16
C VAL A 525 18.10 -0.21 -4.55
N GLY A 526 18.45 -0.91 -5.64
CA GLY A 526 17.80 -2.15 -6.07
C GLY A 526 17.89 -3.27 -5.03
N GLU A 527 19.03 -3.43 -4.36
CA GLU A 527 19.23 -4.36 -3.24
C GLU A 527 18.24 -4.05 -2.10
N GLY A 528 18.16 -2.77 -1.71
CA GLY A 528 17.23 -2.28 -0.68
C GLY A 528 15.76 -2.57 -1.05
N ILE A 529 15.34 -2.23 -2.26
CA ILE A 529 13.96 -2.49 -2.74
C ILE A 529 13.64 -3.99 -2.72
N SER A 530 14.59 -4.83 -3.14
CA SER A 530 14.43 -6.29 -3.14
C SER A 530 14.27 -6.85 -1.74
N HIS A 531 15.10 -6.41 -0.79
CA HIS A 531 14.96 -6.75 0.64
C HIS A 531 13.62 -6.27 1.21
N GLY A 532 13.18 -5.05 0.89
CA GLY A 532 11.88 -4.55 1.28
C GLY A 532 10.72 -5.43 0.79
N ASN A 533 10.76 -5.85 -0.47
CA ASN A 533 9.73 -6.71 -1.05
C ASN A 533 9.77 -8.15 -0.50
N LEU A 534 10.96 -8.72 -0.31
CA LEU A 534 11.13 -10.00 0.37
C LEU A 534 10.53 -9.96 1.78
N GLY A 535 10.81 -8.90 2.54
CA GLY A 535 10.23 -8.69 3.85
C GLY A 535 8.69 -8.69 3.82
N ASN A 536 8.09 -8.00 2.83
CA ASN A 536 6.63 -8.00 2.65
C ASN A 536 6.08 -9.40 2.30
N ALA A 537 6.78 -10.17 1.46
CA ALA A 537 6.36 -11.52 1.10
C ALA A 537 6.45 -12.49 2.29
N TYR A 538 7.54 -12.45 3.06
CA TYR A 538 7.69 -13.21 4.30
C TYR A 538 6.69 -12.79 5.38
N GLN A 539 6.36 -11.51 5.47
CA GLN A 539 5.27 -11.03 6.34
C GLN A 539 3.93 -11.64 5.91
N GLY A 540 3.67 -11.74 4.61
CA GLY A 540 2.49 -12.42 4.06
C GLY A 540 2.41 -13.90 4.44
N LEU A 541 3.55 -14.60 4.54
CA LEU A 541 3.62 -16.01 4.99
C LEU A 541 3.43 -16.18 6.51
N GLY A 542 3.36 -15.07 7.26
CA GLY A 542 3.35 -15.10 8.73
C GLY A 542 4.73 -15.30 9.37
N GLN A 543 5.82 -15.27 8.58
CA GLN A 543 7.19 -15.37 9.08
C GLN A 543 7.72 -14.00 9.51
N PHE A 544 7.11 -13.43 10.55
CA PHE A 544 7.34 -12.04 10.96
C PHE A 544 8.79 -11.73 11.36
N LYS A 545 9.48 -12.68 12.00
CA LYS A 545 10.90 -12.50 12.38
C LYS A 545 11.81 -12.36 11.16
N THR A 546 11.63 -13.23 10.17
CA THR A 546 12.35 -13.16 8.89
C THR A 546 12.04 -11.87 8.14
N ALA A 547 10.76 -11.46 8.14
CA ALA A 547 10.35 -10.18 7.56
C ALA A 547 11.08 -8.98 8.19
N ILE A 548 11.19 -8.95 9.52
CA ILE A 548 11.92 -7.90 10.25
C ILE A 548 13.39 -7.86 9.84
N GLN A 549 14.07 -9.01 9.71
CA GLN A 549 15.47 -9.06 9.27
C GLN A 549 15.66 -8.45 7.88
N TYR A 550 14.78 -8.78 6.93
CA TYR A 550 14.84 -8.20 5.59
C TYR A 550 14.51 -6.70 5.57
N HIS A 551 13.56 -6.24 6.38
CA HIS A 551 13.27 -4.82 6.50
C HIS A 551 14.38 -4.04 7.20
N GLN A 552 15.12 -4.65 8.13
CA GLN A 552 16.33 -4.08 8.73
C GLN A 552 17.44 -3.91 7.70
N ARG A 553 17.67 -4.92 6.85
CA ARG A 553 18.62 -4.79 5.73
C ARG A 553 18.22 -3.66 4.78
N HIS A 554 16.95 -3.56 4.41
CA HIS A 554 16.46 -2.44 3.59
C HIS A 554 16.74 -1.08 4.24
N LEU A 555 16.57 -0.96 5.56
CA LEU A 555 16.90 0.26 6.31
C LEU A 555 18.40 0.56 6.27
N GLU A 556 19.27 -0.44 6.48
CA GLU A 556 20.72 -0.30 6.41
C GLU A 556 21.17 0.22 5.04
N MET A 557 20.67 -0.38 3.95
CA MET A 557 20.98 0.05 2.59
C MET A 557 20.52 1.49 2.33
N ALA A 558 19.30 1.85 2.77
CA ALA A 558 18.76 3.20 2.61
C ALA A 558 19.57 4.25 3.36
N LEU A 559 20.07 3.92 4.56
CA LEU A 559 20.96 4.79 5.32
C LEU A 559 22.34 4.93 4.66
N GLU A 560 22.91 3.85 4.11
CA GLU A 560 24.19 3.85 3.41
C GLU A 560 24.17 4.78 2.18
N VAL A 561 23.11 4.73 1.38
CA VAL A 561 22.96 5.56 0.18
C VAL A 561 22.36 6.95 0.45
N GLY A 562 21.94 7.23 1.68
CA GLY A 562 21.28 8.48 2.06
C GLY A 562 19.86 8.65 1.47
N ASP A 563 19.17 7.55 1.11
CA ASP A 563 17.80 7.58 0.60
C ASP A 563 16.80 7.75 1.74
N LYS A 564 16.43 9.00 2.03
CA LYS A 564 15.41 9.33 3.03
C LYS A 564 14.03 8.73 2.74
N THR A 565 13.68 8.55 1.47
CA THR A 565 12.40 7.94 1.10
C THR A 565 12.42 6.44 1.40
N GLY A 566 13.52 5.76 1.10
CA GLY A 566 13.79 4.37 1.47
C GLY A 566 13.83 4.15 2.98
N GLU A 567 14.49 5.05 3.73
CA GLU A 567 14.54 5.04 5.21
C GLU A 567 13.11 5.05 5.78
N GLY A 568 12.27 5.98 5.30
CA GLY A 568 10.87 6.08 5.69
C GLY A 568 10.06 4.81 5.39
N LYS A 569 10.15 4.29 4.16
CA LYS A 569 9.45 3.04 3.77
C LYS A 569 9.88 1.85 4.64
N SER A 570 11.16 1.75 4.96
CA SER A 570 11.71 0.68 5.81
C SER A 570 11.14 0.75 7.22
N HIS A 571 11.11 1.94 7.84
CA HIS A 571 10.48 2.14 9.14
C HIS A 571 8.97 1.84 9.11
N CYS A 572 8.26 2.22 8.05
CA CYS A 572 6.85 1.89 7.89
C CYS A 572 6.62 0.37 7.88
N ASN A 573 7.43 -0.36 7.09
CA ASN A 573 7.33 -1.81 6.98
C ASN A 573 7.74 -2.53 8.27
N LEU A 574 8.80 -2.08 8.94
CA LEU A 574 9.17 -2.55 10.28
C LEU A 574 8.01 -2.36 11.27
N GLY A 575 7.39 -1.18 11.30
CA GLY A 575 6.22 -0.91 12.13
C GLY A 575 5.08 -1.88 11.87
N ASN A 576 4.79 -2.16 10.59
CA ASN A 576 3.78 -3.16 10.20
C ASN A 576 4.16 -4.59 10.62
N ALA A 577 5.42 -4.99 10.50
CA ALA A 577 5.91 -6.31 10.88
C ALA A 577 5.87 -6.51 12.40
N TYR A 578 6.34 -5.54 13.20
CA TYR A 578 6.23 -5.55 14.66
C TYR A 578 4.78 -5.53 15.15
N ARG A 579 3.90 -4.78 14.48
CA ARG A 579 2.46 -4.83 14.75
C ARG A 579 1.89 -6.23 14.49
N SER A 580 2.35 -6.90 13.43
CA SER A 580 1.91 -8.26 13.09
C SER A 580 2.40 -9.30 14.11
N LEU A 581 3.57 -9.06 14.73
CA LEU A 581 4.10 -9.83 15.85
C LEU A 581 3.37 -9.56 17.19
N GLY A 582 2.54 -8.52 17.27
CA GLY A 582 1.86 -8.08 18.49
C GLY A 582 2.68 -7.16 19.38
N GLN A 583 3.87 -6.73 18.94
CA GLN A 583 4.72 -5.77 19.66
C GLN A 583 4.32 -4.32 19.32
N PHE A 584 3.13 -3.92 19.77
CA PHE A 584 2.52 -2.65 19.36
C PHE A 584 3.32 -1.40 19.80
N LYS A 585 3.98 -1.44 20.96
CA LYS A 585 4.81 -0.31 21.44
C LYS A 585 5.99 -0.05 20.51
N THR A 586 6.70 -1.09 20.10
CA THR A 586 7.80 -0.99 19.12
C THR A 586 7.29 -0.55 17.76
N ALA A 587 6.12 -1.04 17.33
CA ALA A 587 5.48 -0.59 16.09
C ALA A 587 5.19 0.92 16.09
N ILE A 588 4.75 1.48 17.23
CA ILE A 588 4.51 2.93 17.39
C ILE A 588 5.80 3.72 17.20
N GLN A 589 6.91 3.30 17.80
CA GLN A 589 8.22 3.98 17.64
C GLN A 589 8.64 4.06 16.18
N TYR A 590 8.52 2.95 15.45
CA TYR A 590 8.85 2.90 14.02
C TYR A 590 7.91 3.76 13.16
N HIS A 591 6.61 3.76 13.45
CA HIS A 591 5.67 4.62 12.73
C HIS A 591 5.83 6.12 13.07
N GLN A 592 6.25 6.46 14.28
CA GLN A 592 6.63 7.83 14.66
C GLN A 592 7.86 8.29 13.88
N ARG A 593 8.88 7.44 13.77
CA ARG A 593 10.07 7.76 12.97
C ARG A 593 9.73 7.97 11.49
N HIS A 594 8.88 7.11 10.93
CA HIS A 594 8.37 7.30 9.55
C HIS A 594 7.59 8.62 9.41
N LEU A 595 6.81 9.04 10.41
CA LEU A 595 6.11 10.33 10.40
C LEU A 595 7.07 11.52 10.41
N GLU A 596 8.14 11.47 11.21
CA GLU A 596 9.17 12.51 11.25
C GLU A 596 9.87 12.67 9.90
N ILE A 597 10.32 11.55 9.32
CA ILE A 597 10.99 11.55 8.01
C ILE A 597 10.04 12.06 6.92
N ALA A 598 8.78 11.63 6.92
CA ALA A 598 7.79 12.09 5.95
C ALA A 598 7.58 13.61 6.02
N LYS A 599 7.57 14.19 7.23
CA LYS A 599 7.51 15.65 7.43
C LYS A 599 8.79 16.36 6.96
N GLU A 600 9.96 15.77 7.22
CA GLU A 600 11.27 16.30 6.81
C GLU A 600 11.36 16.43 5.28
N VAL A 601 10.96 15.38 4.54
CA VAL A 601 11.00 15.37 3.07
C VAL A 601 9.77 16.02 2.42
N GLY A 602 8.76 16.41 3.22
CA GLY A 602 7.51 16.99 2.75
C GLY A 602 6.57 16.01 2.03
N ASP A 603 6.71 14.70 2.27
CA ASP A 603 5.83 13.66 1.72
C ASP A 603 4.51 13.58 2.52
N LYS A 604 3.52 14.36 2.08
CA LYS A 604 2.19 14.37 2.68
C LYS A 604 1.50 13.01 2.62
N ALA A 605 1.68 12.24 1.53
CA ALA A 605 1.10 10.90 1.44
C ALA A 605 1.74 9.93 2.44
N GLY A 606 3.05 10.06 2.66
CA GLY A 606 3.81 9.37 3.71
C GLY A 606 3.32 9.71 5.11
N GLU A 607 3.08 11.00 5.40
CA GLU A 607 2.49 11.46 6.67
C GLU A 607 1.15 10.76 6.93
N GLY A 608 0.27 10.69 5.92
CA GLY A 608 -1.00 9.99 6.00
C GLY A 608 -0.84 8.49 6.34
N LYS A 609 0.06 7.80 5.64
CA LYS A 609 0.35 6.37 5.89
C LYS A 609 0.90 6.12 7.30
N SER A 610 1.77 6.99 7.81
CA SER A 610 2.27 6.92 9.19
C SER A 610 1.15 7.05 10.20
N ASN A 611 0.27 8.04 10.03
CA ASN A 611 -0.89 8.25 10.89
C ASN A 611 -1.82 7.03 10.86
N SER A 612 -2.07 6.44 9.68
CA SER A 612 -2.82 5.19 9.60
C SER A 612 -2.13 4.02 10.32
N GLY A 613 -0.80 3.91 10.22
CA GLY A 613 0.00 2.89 10.92
C GLY A 613 -0.10 3.04 12.44
N LEU A 614 0.07 4.26 12.94
CA LEU A 614 -0.10 4.61 14.36
C LEU A 614 -1.51 4.30 14.84
N GLY A 615 -2.54 4.71 14.10
CA GLY A 615 -3.93 4.41 14.44
C GLY A 615 -4.17 2.91 14.62
N ASN A 616 -3.68 2.10 13.67
CA ASN A 616 -3.78 0.65 13.76
C ASN A 616 -2.98 0.05 14.94
N ALA A 617 -1.80 0.61 15.27
CA ALA A 617 -0.98 0.13 16.40
C ALA A 617 -1.62 0.48 17.76
N TYR A 618 -2.14 1.70 17.92
CA TYR A 618 -2.91 2.11 19.10
C TYR A 618 -4.21 1.33 19.24
N GLN A 619 -4.87 1.00 18.13
CA GLN A 619 -6.01 0.08 18.14
C GLN A 619 -5.61 -1.31 18.67
N GLY A 620 -4.42 -1.81 18.29
CA GLY A 620 -3.85 -3.05 18.84
C GLY A 620 -3.62 -3.03 20.35
N LEU A 621 -3.24 -1.88 20.92
CA LEU A 621 -3.14 -1.66 22.37
C LEU A 621 -4.49 -1.51 23.09
N GLY A 622 -5.61 -1.42 22.35
CA GLY A 622 -6.92 -1.10 22.90
C GLY A 622 -7.13 0.38 23.22
N GLN A 623 -6.21 1.27 22.81
CA GLN A 623 -6.33 2.72 22.98
C GLN A 623 -7.13 3.34 21.83
N PHE A 624 -8.42 3.00 21.76
CA PHE A 624 -9.26 3.33 20.60
C PHE A 624 -9.48 4.84 20.40
N LYS A 625 -9.53 5.64 21.48
CA LYS A 625 -9.67 7.11 21.38
C LYS A 625 -8.46 7.75 20.67
N THR A 626 -7.26 7.35 21.03
CA THR A 626 -6.02 7.79 20.37
C THR A 626 -5.96 7.30 18.92
N ALA A 627 -6.39 6.06 18.67
CA ALA A 627 -6.47 5.55 17.31
C ALA A 627 -7.39 6.39 16.41
N ILE A 628 -8.53 6.85 16.93
CA ILE A 628 -9.47 7.73 16.22
C ILE A 628 -8.81 9.05 15.85
N GLN A 629 -8.03 9.67 16.73
CA GLN A 629 -7.31 10.93 16.44
C GLN A 629 -6.34 10.75 15.26
N TYR A 630 -5.53 9.70 15.27
CA TYR A 630 -4.60 9.41 14.19
C TYR A 630 -5.30 9.08 12.86
N HIS A 631 -6.40 8.32 12.90
CA HIS A 631 -7.18 8.07 11.68
C HIS A 631 -7.89 9.32 11.15
N HIS A 632 -8.28 10.27 12.02
CA HIS A 632 -8.78 11.58 11.60
C HIS A 632 -7.71 12.41 10.90
N HIS A 633 -6.49 12.48 11.44
CA HIS A 633 -5.40 13.16 10.75
C HIS A 633 -5.08 12.54 9.39
N HIS A 634 -5.10 11.21 9.28
CA HIS A 634 -4.97 10.55 7.98
C HIS A 634 -6.11 10.93 7.01
N LEU A 635 -7.34 11.08 7.50
CA LEU A 635 -8.49 11.52 6.69
C LEU A 635 -8.31 12.97 6.19
N GLU A 636 -7.85 13.88 7.04
CA GLU A 636 -7.60 15.29 6.68
C GLU A 636 -6.52 15.40 5.61
N ILE A 637 -5.38 14.73 5.82
CA ILE A 637 -4.27 14.70 4.87
C ILE A 637 -4.72 14.10 3.53
N ALA A 638 -5.47 12.99 3.55
CA ALA A 638 -5.97 12.36 2.32
C ALA A 638 -6.88 13.31 1.52
N LYS A 639 -7.71 14.12 2.20
CA LYS A 639 -8.53 15.15 1.55
C LYS A 639 -7.69 16.30 0.99
N GLU A 640 -6.67 16.74 1.72
CA GLU A 640 -5.74 17.80 1.28
C GLU A 640 -5.02 17.42 -0.01
N VAL A 641 -4.46 16.20 -0.10
CA VAL A 641 -3.74 15.73 -1.30
C VAL A 641 -4.68 15.22 -2.40
N GLY A 642 -5.97 15.07 -2.12
CA GLY A 642 -6.95 14.53 -3.05
C GLY A 642 -6.87 13.01 -3.27
N ASP A 643 -6.29 12.27 -2.32
CA ASP A 643 -6.21 10.81 -2.33
C ASP A 643 -7.54 10.20 -1.86
N LYS A 644 -8.46 9.97 -2.81
CA LYS A 644 -9.76 9.33 -2.54
C LYS A 644 -9.62 7.92 -1.97
N ALA A 645 -8.64 7.13 -2.43
CA ALA A 645 -8.42 5.79 -1.89
C ALA A 645 -7.94 5.85 -0.43
N GLY A 646 -7.09 6.83 -0.09
CA GLY A 646 -6.69 7.17 1.27
C GLY A 646 -7.88 7.58 2.14
N GLU A 647 -8.78 8.42 1.62
CA GLU A 647 -10.02 8.82 2.29
C GLU A 647 -10.85 7.59 2.70
N GLY A 648 -11.05 6.65 1.77
CA GLY A 648 -11.75 5.39 2.04
C GLY A 648 -11.06 4.56 3.14
N LYS A 649 -9.74 4.39 3.07
CA LYS A 649 -8.96 3.65 4.07
C LYS A 649 -9.04 4.28 5.47
N SER A 650 -8.98 5.60 5.57
CA SER A 650 -9.16 6.33 6.84
C SER A 650 -10.54 6.09 7.44
N ASN A 651 -11.60 6.18 6.63
CA ASN A 651 -12.96 5.87 7.08
C ASN A 651 -13.07 4.40 7.54
N GLY A 652 -12.44 3.45 6.84
CA GLY A 652 -12.36 2.06 7.28
C GLY A 652 -11.66 1.88 8.63
N GLY A 653 -10.54 2.57 8.85
CA GLY A 653 -9.81 2.59 10.13
C GLY A 653 -10.64 3.19 11.27
N LEU A 654 -11.28 4.34 11.03
CA LEU A 654 -12.24 4.95 11.97
C LEU A 654 -13.37 3.99 12.31
N GLY A 655 -13.97 3.33 11.31
CA GLY A 655 -15.01 2.32 11.51
C GLY A 655 -14.56 1.20 12.45
N ASN A 656 -13.36 0.66 12.23
CA ASN A 656 -12.78 -0.37 13.10
C ASN A 656 -12.51 0.13 14.53
N ALA A 657 -12.03 1.38 14.69
CA ALA A 657 -11.75 1.97 15.99
C ALA A 657 -13.04 2.26 16.79
N TYR A 658 -14.08 2.81 16.15
CA TYR A 658 -15.40 2.97 16.75
C TYR A 658 -16.08 1.64 17.08
N GLN A 659 -15.87 0.61 16.26
CA GLN A 659 -16.28 -0.75 16.57
C GLN A 659 -15.58 -1.25 17.84
N GLY A 660 -14.30 -0.94 18.02
CA GLY A 660 -13.54 -1.24 19.25
C GLY A 660 -14.11 -0.58 20.51
N LEU A 661 -14.63 0.65 20.39
CA LEU A 661 -15.34 1.35 21.46
C LEU A 661 -16.78 0.82 21.72
N GLY A 662 -17.26 -0.13 20.92
CA GLY A 662 -18.66 -0.59 20.99
C GLY A 662 -19.68 0.37 20.37
N GLN A 663 -19.24 1.46 19.73
CA GLN A 663 -20.12 2.42 19.05
C GLN A 663 -20.47 1.94 17.63
N PHE A 664 -21.18 0.82 17.55
CA PHE A 664 -21.42 0.11 16.29
C PHE A 664 -22.21 0.92 15.24
N LYS A 665 -23.13 1.79 15.67
CA LYS A 665 -23.89 2.66 14.74
C LYS A 665 -22.97 3.65 14.01
N THR A 666 -22.07 4.30 14.74
CA THR A 666 -21.06 5.19 14.17
C THR A 666 -20.08 4.43 13.27
N ALA A 667 -19.67 3.23 13.68
CA ALA A 667 -18.83 2.36 12.86
C ALA A 667 -19.49 2.03 11.51
N ILE A 668 -20.80 1.76 11.49
CA ILE A 668 -21.57 1.51 10.26
C ILE A 668 -21.52 2.72 9.32
N GLN A 669 -21.70 3.95 9.83
CA GLN A 669 -21.64 5.16 9.01
C GLN A 669 -20.28 5.32 8.32
N TYR A 670 -19.19 5.10 9.06
CA TYR A 670 -17.84 5.17 8.51
C TYR A 670 -17.55 4.05 7.50
N HIS A 671 -18.00 2.82 7.76
CA HIS A 671 -17.85 1.74 6.79
C HIS A 671 -18.73 1.91 5.54
N GLN A 672 -19.89 2.57 5.64
CA GLN A 672 -20.71 2.95 4.48
C GLN A 672 -19.99 3.99 3.61
N ARG A 673 -19.41 5.03 4.21
CA ARG A 673 -18.58 6.00 3.47
C ARG A 673 -17.39 5.32 2.78
N HIS A 674 -16.71 4.40 3.48
CA HIS A 674 -15.64 3.61 2.86
C HIS A 674 -16.14 2.81 1.64
N LEU A 675 -17.32 2.19 1.72
CA LEU A 675 -17.93 1.46 0.61
C LEU A 675 -18.29 2.37 -0.57
N GLU A 676 -18.86 3.54 -0.31
CA GLU A 676 -19.21 4.54 -1.35
C GLU A 676 -17.97 5.02 -2.10
N ILE A 677 -16.93 5.42 -1.36
CA ILE A 677 -15.66 5.87 -1.94
C ILE A 677 -14.98 4.74 -2.73
N ALA A 678 -14.99 3.50 -2.21
CA ALA A 678 -14.41 2.37 -2.91
C ALA A 678 -15.10 2.11 -4.26
N LYS A 679 -16.43 2.26 -4.33
CA LYS A 679 -17.19 2.18 -5.59
C LYS A 679 -16.85 3.32 -6.55
N GLU A 680 -16.73 4.56 -6.03
CA GLU A 680 -16.38 5.74 -6.82
C GLU A 680 -15.03 5.57 -7.53
N VAL A 681 -14.01 5.09 -6.81
CA VAL A 681 -12.66 4.89 -7.38
C VAL A 681 -12.48 3.56 -8.11
N GLY A 682 -13.49 2.67 -8.05
CA GLY A 682 -13.42 1.33 -8.65
C GLY A 682 -12.52 0.33 -7.90
N ASP A 683 -12.23 0.57 -6.61
CA ASP A 683 -11.46 -0.34 -5.76
C ASP A 683 -12.34 -1.49 -5.27
N LYS A 684 -12.42 -2.56 -6.06
CA LYS A 684 -13.18 -3.78 -5.71
C LYS A 684 -12.66 -4.45 -4.43
N ALA A 685 -11.36 -4.43 -4.17
CA ALA A 685 -10.83 -4.98 -2.93
C ALA A 685 -11.27 -4.14 -1.71
N GLY A 686 -11.34 -2.82 -1.86
CA GLY A 686 -11.90 -1.88 -0.89
C GLY A 686 -13.40 -2.09 -0.65
N GLU A 687 -14.19 -2.34 -1.71
CA GLU A 687 -15.60 -2.74 -1.59
C GLU A 687 -15.74 -4.02 -0.74
N GLY A 688 -14.92 -5.04 -0.99
CA GLY A 688 -14.91 -6.26 -0.18
C GLY A 688 -14.61 -5.99 1.30
N LYS A 689 -13.55 -5.23 1.59
CA LYS A 689 -13.13 -4.90 2.97
C LYS A 689 -14.18 -4.08 3.72
N SER A 690 -14.81 -3.10 3.08
CA SER A 690 -15.89 -2.31 3.67
C SER A 690 -17.13 -3.15 3.98
N ASN A 691 -17.55 -4.05 3.07
CA ASN A 691 -18.60 -5.03 3.35
C ASN A 691 -18.24 -5.95 4.52
N GLY A 692 -17.00 -6.41 4.61
CA GLY A 692 -16.50 -7.17 5.76
C GLY A 692 -16.60 -6.41 7.08
N GLY A 693 -16.21 -5.12 7.08
CA GLY A 693 -16.33 -4.21 8.22
C GLY A 693 -17.79 -3.98 8.64
N LEU A 694 -18.69 -3.73 7.68
CA LEU A 694 -20.14 -3.65 7.92
C LEU A 694 -20.67 -4.93 8.54
N GLY A 695 -20.29 -6.10 8.00
CA GLY A 695 -20.66 -7.40 8.55
C GLY A 695 -20.25 -7.53 10.02
N ASN A 696 -19.02 -7.15 10.36
CA ASN A 696 -18.53 -7.16 11.74
C ASN A 696 -19.29 -6.18 12.65
N ALA A 697 -19.61 -4.97 12.17
CA ALA A 697 -20.34 -3.97 12.94
C ALA A 697 -21.80 -4.39 13.20
N TYR A 698 -22.50 -4.94 12.19
CA TYR A 698 -23.83 -5.52 12.36
C TYR A 698 -23.81 -6.77 13.26
N GLN A 699 -22.74 -7.55 13.23
CA GLN A 699 -22.54 -8.65 14.17
C GLN A 699 -22.40 -8.12 15.62
N GLY A 700 -21.73 -6.98 15.81
CA GLY A 700 -21.65 -6.27 17.09
C GLY A 700 -23.03 -5.83 17.62
N LEU A 701 -23.92 -5.37 16.74
CA LEU A 701 -25.34 -5.09 17.04
C LEU A 701 -26.21 -6.34 17.21
N ARG A 702 -25.62 -7.55 17.15
CA ARG A 702 -26.32 -8.85 17.15
C ARG A 702 -27.34 -9.03 16.01
N GLN A 703 -27.25 -8.23 14.95
CA GLN A 703 -28.06 -8.36 13.74
C GLN A 703 -27.43 -9.37 12.78
N PHE A 704 -27.36 -10.63 13.21
CA PHE A 704 -26.57 -11.67 12.51
C PHE A 704 -27.07 -11.96 11.08
N LYS A 705 -28.36 -11.83 10.80
CA LYS A 705 -28.91 -12.02 9.44
C LYS A 705 -28.36 -10.99 8.45
N THR A 706 -28.34 -9.72 8.85
CA THR A 706 -27.75 -8.62 8.07
C THR A 706 -26.24 -8.79 7.94
N ALA A 707 -25.56 -9.18 9.01
CA ALA A 707 -24.13 -9.48 8.97
C ALA A 707 -23.78 -10.57 7.94
N ILE A 708 -24.60 -11.63 7.84
CA ILE A 708 -24.43 -12.69 6.85
C ILE A 708 -24.50 -12.14 5.41
N GLN A 709 -25.47 -11.26 5.11
CA GLN A 709 -25.60 -10.67 3.78
C GLN A 709 -24.34 -9.88 3.38
N TYR A 710 -23.82 -9.06 4.29
CA TYR A 710 -22.59 -8.29 4.03
C TYR A 710 -21.34 -9.18 3.90
N HIS A 711 -21.22 -10.24 4.72
CA HIS A 711 -20.11 -11.18 4.57
C HIS A 711 -20.22 -12.05 3.31
N GLN A 712 -21.44 -12.35 2.82
CA GLN A 712 -21.66 -13.02 1.53
C GLN A 712 -21.19 -12.14 0.36
N ARG A 713 -21.56 -10.85 0.38
CA ARG A 713 -21.06 -9.88 -0.62
C ARG A 713 -19.53 -9.77 -0.59
N HIS A 714 -18.92 -9.72 0.59
CA HIS A 714 -17.46 -9.75 0.71
C HIS A 714 -16.86 -11.02 0.10
N LEU A 715 -17.48 -12.19 0.31
CA LEU A 715 -17.03 -13.45 -0.29
C LEU A 715 -17.15 -13.46 -1.82
N GLU A 716 -18.25 -12.95 -2.36
CA GLU A 716 -18.49 -12.85 -3.81
C GLU A 716 -17.45 -11.95 -4.47
N ILE A 717 -17.23 -10.75 -3.93
CA ILE A 717 -16.24 -9.80 -4.44
C ILE A 717 -14.82 -10.39 -4.32
N ALA A 718 -14.49 -11.05 -3.22
CA ALA A 718 -13.17 -11.67 -3.04
C ALA A 718 -12.90 -12.75 -4.11
N LYS A 719 -13.92 -13.55 -4.47
CA LYS A 719 -13.82 -14.52 -5.56
C LYS A 719 -13.66 -13.85 -6.93
N GLU A 720 -14.38 -12.75 -7.18
CA GLU A 720 -14.32 -11.98 -8.42
C GLU A 720 -12.91 -11.45 -8.69
N VAL A 721 -12.27 -10.86 -7.67
CA VAL A 721 -10.91 -10.30 -7.78
C VAL A 721 -9.80 -11.34 -7.58
N GLY A 722 -10.14 -12.58 -7.23
CA GLY A 722 -9.17 -13.64 -6.93
C GLY A 722 -8.41 -13.46 -5.61
N ASP A 723 -8.94 -12.67 -4.66
CA ASP A 723 -8.35 -12.47 -3.33
C ASP A 723 -8.68 -13.67 -2.42
N LYS A 724 -7.85 -14.71 -2.50
CA LYS A 724 -7.99 -15.92 -1.66
C LYS A 724 -7.93 -15.60 -0.16
N ALA A 725 -7.10 -14.66 0.27
CA ALA A 725 -7.06 -14.26 1.67
C ALA A 725 -8.37 -13.58 2.12
N GLY A 726 -8.97 -12.77 1.25
CA GLY A 726 -10.30 -12.19 1.42
C GLY A 726 -11.42 -13.23 1.47
N GLU A 727 -11.35 -14.26 0.62
CA GLU A 727 -12.26 -15.42 0.68
C GLU A 727 -12.17 -16.10 2.05
N GLY A 728 -10.96 -16.33 2.56
CA GLY A 728 -10.75 -16.89 3.90
C GLY A 728 -11.41 -16.04 5.00
N LYS A 729 -11.13 -14.72 5.00
CA LYS A 729 -11.65 -13.77 6.00
C LYS A 729 -13.18 -13.68 5.98
N SER A 730 -13.79 -13.64 4.80
CA SER A 730 -15.26 -13.62 4.65
C SER A 730 -15.90 -14.93 5.16
N ASN A 731 -15.32 -16.09 4.84
CA ASN A 731 -15.74 -17.38 5.41
C ASN A 731 -15.61 -17.39 6.95
N GLY A 732 -14.53 -16.85 7.51
CA GLY A 732 -14.37 -16.68 8.95
C GLY A 732 -15.45 -15.79 9.59
N GLY A 733 -15.78 -14.67 8.93
CA GLY A 733 -16.87 -13.76 9.33
C GLY A 733 -18.25 -14.43 9.29
N LEU A 734 -18.56 -15.16 8.20
CA LEU A 734 -19.77 -15.99 8.10
C LEU A 734 -19.83 -17.02 9.21
N GLY A 735 -18.71 -17.70 9.50
CA GLY A 735 -18.60 -18.63 10.61
C GLY A 735 -18.95 -17.99 11.96
N ASN A 736 -18.47 -16.78 12.21
CA ASN A 736 -18.81 -16.03 13.42
C ASN A 736 -20.29 -15.63 13.47
N ALA A 737 -20.87 -15.15 12.37
CA ALA A 737 -22.26 -14.74 12.30
C ALA A 737 -23.25 -15.92 12.47
N TYR A 738 -22.97 -17.07 11.83
CA TYR A 738 -23.74 -18.30 12.02
C TYR A 738 -23.59 -18.87 13.42
N GLN A 739 -22.41 -18.74 14.04
CA GLN A 739 -22.23 -19.08 15.45
C GLN A 739 -23.09 -18.17 16.35
N GLY A 740 -23.17 -16.87 16.06
CA GLY A 740 -24.05 -15.94 16.75
C GLY A 740 -25.54 -16.31 16.68
N LEU A 741 -25.98 -16.90 15.55
CA LEU A 741 -27.32 -17.48 15.39
C LEU A 741 -27.51 -18.84 16.08
N GLY A 742 -26.49 -19.40 16.73
CA GLY A 742 -26.53 -20.75 17.30
C GLY A 742 -26.50 -21.88 16.26
N ARG A 743 -26.27 -21.57 14.98
CA ARG A 743 -26.16 -22.57 13.89
C ARG A 743 -24.73 -23.10 13.81
N PHE A 744 -24.28 -23.78 14.86
CA PHE A 744 -22.88 -24.20 15.01
C PHE A 744 -22.39 -25.17 13.91
N LYS A 745 -23.25 -26.06 13.39
CA LYS A 745 -22.88 -26.97 12.29
C LYS A 745 -22.50 -26.21 11.01
N THR A 746 -23.31 -25.22 10.64
CA THR A 746 -23.03 -24.33 9.49
C THR A 746 -21.80 -23.46 9.75
N ALA A 747 -21.64 -22.96 10.98
CA ALA A 747 -20.45 -22.22 11.37
C ALA A 747 -19.16 -23.05 11.18
N ILE A 748 -19.19 -24.34 11.53
CA ILE A 748 -18.07 -25.27 11.33
C ILE A 748 -17.74 -25.41 9.84
N GLN A 749 -18.72 -25.56 8.96
CA GLN A 749 -18.48 -25.66 7.51
C GLN A 749 -17.72 -24.45 6.97
N TYR A 750 -18.18 -23.23 7.28
CA TYR A 750 -17.51 -22.00 6.85
C TYR A 750 -16.12 -21.84 7.47
N ARG A 751 -15.94 -22.20 8.75
CA ARG A 751 -14.61 -22.15 9.40
C ARG A 751 -13.65 -23.21 8.85
N GLN A 752 -14.14 -24.38 8.44
CA GLN A 752 -13.35 -25.40 7.77
C GLN A 752 -12.88 -24.90 6.40
N ARG A 753 -13.75 -24.21 5.66
CA ARG A 753 -13.37 -23.59 4.39
C ARG A 753 -12.30 -22.51 4.57
N HIS A 754 -12.43 -21.67 5.61
CA HIS A 754 -11.38 -20.70 5.96
C HIS A 754 -10.05 -21.40 6.27
N LEU A 755 -10.07 -22.53 7.00
CA LEU A 755 -8.87 -23.31 7.29
C LEU A 755 -8.21 -23.88 6.03
N GLU A 756 -9.00 -24.44 5.10
CA GLU A 756 -8.50 -24.96 3.83
C GLU A 756 -7.83 -23.86 3.00
N ILE A 757 -8.49 -22.72 2.86
CA ILE A 757 -7.97 -21.58 2.11
C ILE A 757 -6.68 -21.05 2.76
N ALA A 758 -6.64 -20.92 4.09
CA ALA A 758 -5.46 -20.46 4.80
C ALA A 758 -4.25 -21.39 4.55
N LYS A 759 -4.47 -22.71 4.47
CA LYS A 759 -3.43 -23.68 4.11
C LYS A 759 -3.00 -23.55 2.64
N GLU A 760 -3.93 -23.33 1.73
CA GLU A 760 -3.68 -23.12 0.30
C GLU A 760 -2.75 -21.92 0.06
N VAL A 761 -3.01 -20.78 0.70
CA VAL A 761 -2.20 -19.56 0.55
C VAL A 761 -0.96 -19.53 1.45
N GLY A 762 -0.78 -20.52 2.32
CA GLY A 762 0.31 -20.57 3.29
C GLY A 762 0.20 -19.56 4.44
N ASP A 763 -0.99 -19.02 4.71
CA ASP A 763 -1.26 -18.11 5.83
C ASP A 763 -1.36 -18.90 7.15
N LYS A 764 -0.22 -19.12 7.80
CA LYS A 764 -0.13 -19.82 9.08
C LYS A 764 -0.91 -19.10 10.19
N ALA A 765 -0.92 -17.77 10.22
CA ALA A 765 -1.69 -17.01 11.20
C ALA A 765 -3.20 -17.20 10.99
N GLY A 766 -3.66 -17.24 9.74
CA GLY A 766 -5.02 -17.58 9.34
C GLY A 766 -5.41 -19.02 9.71
N GLU A 767 -4.49 -19.96 9.57
CA GLU A 767 -4.65 -21.36 10.01
C GLU A 767 -4.95 -21.41 11.51
N GLY A 768 -4.14 -20.72 12.32
CA GLY A 768 -4.35 -20.60 13.76
C GLY A 768 -5.71 -20.01 14.12
N LYS A 769 -6.08 -18.87 13.52
CA LYS A 769 -7.38 -18.21 13.76
C LYS A 769 -8.57 -19.10 13.39
N SER A 770 -8.46 -19.86 12.30
CA SER A 770 -9.49 -20.82 11.87
C SER A 770 -9.66 -21.94 12.88
N ASN A 771 -8.55 -22.53 13.37
CA ASN A 771 -8.57 -23.56 14.41
C ASN A 771 -9.17 -23.03 15.72
N GLY A 772 -8.77 -21.85 16.19
CA GLY A 772 -9.37 -21.24 17.39
C GLY A 772 -10.87 -20.97 17.22
N GLY A 773 -11.28 -20.57 16.02
CA GLY A 773 -12.68 -20.46 15.63
C GLY A 773 -13.45 -21.79 15.69
N LEU A 774 -12.88 -22.84 15.11
CA LEU A 774 -13.46 -24.20 15.14
C LEU A 774 -13.60 -24.67 16.58
N GLY A 775 -12.60 -24.41 17.43
CA GLY A 775 -12.65 -24.66 18.86
C GLY A 775 -13.87 -24.01 19.52
N ASN A 776 -14.10 -22.72 19.28
CA ASN A 776 -15.27 -22.00 19.79
C ASN A 776 -16.60 -22.59 19.28
N ALA A 777 -16.68 -23.01 18.01
CA ALA A 777 -17.89 -23.58 17.44
C ALA A 777 -18.19 -24.99 18.01
N TYR A 778 -17.17 -25.82 18.20
CA TYR A 778 -17.31 -27.13 18.86
C TYR A 778 -17.62 -27.00 20.35
N GLN A 779 -17.09 -25.97 21.02
CA GLN A 779 -17.47 -25.62 22.38
C GLN A 779 -18.95 -25.24 22.46
N GLY A 780 -19.46 -24.45 21.51
CA GLY A 780 -20.89 -24.12 21.40
C GLY A 780 -21.79 -25.35 21.17
N LEU A 781 -21.27 -26.39 20.51
CA LEU A 781 -21.95 -27.69 20.40
C LEU A 781 -21.84 -28.56 21.66
N GLY A 782 -21.09 -28.16 22.69
CA GLY A 782 -20.83 -28.97 23.89
C GLY A 782 -19.78 -30.07 23.67
N ARG A 783 -19.11 -30.12 22.52
CA ARG A 783 -18.02 -31.08 22.23
C ARG A 783 -16.68 -30.57 22.76
N PHE A 784 -16.58 -30.43 24.09
CA PHE A 784 -15.43 -29.80 24.75
C PHE A 784 -14.08 -30.49 24.45
N LYS A 785 -14.03 -31.83 24.36
CA LYS A 785 -12.80 -32.56 24.01
C LYS A 785 -12.27 -32.19 22.62
N THR A 786 -13.15 -32.11 21.62
CA THR A 786 -12.79 -31.68 20.27
C THR A 786 -12.40 -30.21 20.25
N ALA A 787 -13.09 -29.36 21.01
CA ALA A 787 -12.73 -27.95 21.15
C ALA A 787 -11.31 -27.77 21.70
N ILE A 788 -10.92 -28.57 22.70
CA ILE A 788 -9.56 -28.57 23.27
C ILE A 788 -8.51 -28.90 22.20
N GLN A 789 -8.73 -29.93 21.37
CA GLN A 789 -7.80 -30.29 20.29
C GLN A 789 -7.57 -29.14 19.30
N TYR A 790 -8.65 -28.46 18.89
CA TYR A 790 -8.54 -27.33 17.98
C TYR A 790 -7.87 -26.11 18.63
N HIS A 791 -8.14 -25.83 19.92
CA HIS A 791 -7.45 -24.76 20.63
C HIS A 791 -5.97 -25.08 20.90
N GLN A 792 -5.60 -26.36 21.09
CA GLN A 792 -4.20 -26.80 21.18
C GLN A 792 -3.47 -26.57 19.86
N ARG A 793 -4.06 -26.95 18.72
CA ARG A 793 -3.51 -26.61 17.39
C ARG A 793 -3.33 -25.11 17.20
N HIS A 794 -4.31 -24.30 17.61
CA HIS A 794 -4.17 -22.84 17.56
C HIS A 794 -2.99 -22.35 18.40
N LEU A 795 -2.78 -22.92 19.60
CA LEU A 795 -1.64 -22.59 20.46
C LEU A 795 -0.30 -22.99 19.82
N GLU A 796 -0.20 -24.18 19.23
CA GLU A 796 1.00 -24.68 18.56
C GLU A 796 1.38 -23.77 17.38
N ILE A 797 0.42 -23.46 16.51
CA ILE A 797 0.64 -22.58 15.36
C ILE A 797 1.01 -21.17 15.81
N ALA A 798 0.36 -20.64 16.86
CA ALA A 798 0.69 -19.32 17.39
C ALA A 798 2.13 -19.24 17.90
N LYS A 799 2.62 -20.31 18.55
CA LYS A 799 4.04 -20.42 18.96
C LYS A 799 4.98 -20.52 17.77
N GLU A 800 4.62 -21.29 16.74
CA GLU A 800 5.40 -21.45 15.50
C GLU A 800 5.64 -20.10 14.81
N VAL A 801 4.58 -19.29 14.65
CA VAL A 801 4.67 -17.97 14.00
C VAL A 801 5.13 -16.85 14.94
N GLY A 802 5.25 -17.13 16.24
CA GLY A 802 5.60 -16.15 17.27
C GLY A 802 4.49 -15.13 17.60
N ASP A 803 3.23 -15.44 17.27
CA ASP A 803 2.07 -14.60 17.61
C ASP A 803 1.71 -14.75 19.09
N LYS A 804 2.36 -13.96 19.95
CA LYS A 804 2.12 -13.96 21.41
C LYS A 804 0.67 -13.65 21.75
N ALA A 805 0.03 -12.72 21.04
CA ALA A 805 -1.39 -12.42 21.28
C ALA A 805 -2.29 -13.62 20.92
N GLY A 806 -1.95 -14.38 19.87
CA GLY A 806 -2.57 -15.66 19.50
C GLY A 806 -2.37 -16.75 20.56
N GLU A 807 -1.17 -16.86 21.13
CA GLU A 807 -0.88 -17.76 22.25
C GLU A 807 -1.81 -17.45 23.44
N GLY A 808 -1.98 -16.17 23.80
CA GLY A 808 -2.91 -15.76 24.84
C GLY A 808 -4.36 -16.17 24.55
N LYS A 809 -4.86 -15.85 23.34
CA LYS A 809 -6.24 -16.17 22.93
C LYS A 809 -6.52 -17.67 22.91
N SER A 810 -5.57 -18.48 22.46
CA SER A 810 -5.69 -19.93 22.45
C SER A 810 -5.77 -20.51 23.87
N ASN A 811 -4.95 -20.01 24.81
CA ASN A 811 -5.05 -20.35 26.24
C ASN A 811 -6.38 -19.92 26.86
N GLY A 812 -6.91 -18.74 26.51
CA GLY A 812 -8.24 -18.31 26.95
C GLY A 812 -9.36 -19.25 26.45
N GLY A 813 -9.28 -19.69 25.19
CA GLY A 813 -10.19 -20.68 24.61
C GLY A 813 -10.08 -22.05 25.28
N LEU A 814 -8.87 -22.52 25.56
CA LEU A 814 -8.63 -23.75 26.34
C LEU A 814 -9.25 -23.64 27.73
N GLY A 815 -9.06 -22.51 28.43
CA GLY A 815 -9.64 -22.26 29.74
C GLY A 815 -11.17 -22.41 29.71
N ASN A 816 -11.83 -21.78 28.75
CA ASN A 816 -13.28 -21.90 28.58
C ASN A 816 -13.74 -23.33 28.27
N ALA A 817 -12.98 -24.07 27.45
CA ALA A 817 -13.30 -25.46 27.11
C ALA A 817 -13.12 -26.42 28.30
N TYR A 818 -12.03 -26.26 29.07
CA TYR A 818 -11.81 -27.02 30.31
C TYR A 818 -12.85 -26.69 31.39
N GLN A 819 -13.27 -25.43 31.48
CA GLN A 819 -14.37 -25.03 32.35
C GLN A 819 -15.67 -25.72 31.95
N GLY A 820 -15.99 -25.80 30.65
CA GLY A 820 -17.15 -26.54 30.15
C GLY A 820 -17.10 -28.05 30.46
N LEU A 821 -15.89 -28.62 30.59
CA LEU A 821 -15.67 -30.01 31.01
C LEU A 821 -15.75 -30.19 32.54
N GLY A 822 -15.86 -29.11 33.32
CA GLY A 822 -15.83 -29.13 34.79
C GLY A 822 -14.42 -29.20 35.40
N GLN A 823 -13.36 -29.09 34.58
CA GLN A 823 -11.96 -29.11 35.04
C GLN A 823 -11.49 -27.70 35.44
N PHE A 824 -12.08 -27.15 36.51
CA PHE A 824 -11.89 -25.75 36.90
C PHE A 824 -10.44 -25.38 37.25
N LYS A 825 -9.67 -26.28 37.88
CA LYS A 825 -8.26 -26.03 38.22
C LYS A 825 -7.39 -25.84 36.97
N THR A 826 -7.56 -26.68 35.95
CA THR A 826 -6.85 -26.57 34.67
C THR A 826 -7.30 -25.33 33.90
N ALA A 827 -8.60 -24.98 33.97
CA ALA A 827 -9.11 -23.74 33.39
C ALA A 827 -8.43 -22.50 33.99
N ILE A 828 -8.24 -22.47 35.32
CA ILE A 828 -7.53 -21.39 36.01
C ILE A 828 -6.09 -21.25 35.50
N GLN A 829 -5.35 -22.35 35.36
CA GLN A 829 -3.98 -22.33 34.83
C GLN A 829 -3.93 -21.74 33.41
N CYS A 830 -4.87 -22.14 32.55
CA CYS A 830 -4.95 -21.61 31.18
C CYS A 830 -5.28 -20.11 31.17
N HIS A 831 -6.23 -19.66 32.00
CA HIS A 831 -6.57 -18.24 32.10
C HIS A 831 -5.47 -17.39 32.74
N GLN A 832 -4.69 -17.94 33.69
CA GLN A 832 -3.50 -17.29 34.24
C GLN A 832 -2.43 -17.09 33.16
N ARG A 833 -2.19 -18.11 32.32
CA ARG A 833 -1.25 -17.98 31.21
C ARG A 833 -1.72 -16.95 30.18
N HIS A 834 -3.02 -16.90 29.87
CA HIS A 834 -3.61 -15.85 29.04
C HIS A 834 -3.37 -14.45 29.64
N LEU A 835 -3.55 -14.30 30.95
CA LEU A 835 -3.32 -13.03 31.64
C LEU A 835 -1.86 -12.58 31.59
N GLU A 836 -0.92 -13.49 31.86
CA GLU A 836 0.52 -13.21 31.83
C GLU A 836 0.95 -12.72 30.44
N ILE A 837 0.55 -13.44 29.39
CA ILE A 837 0.85 -13.09 28.01
C ILE A 837 0.19 -11.76 27.63
N ALA A 838 -1.07 -11.53 28.04
CA ALA A 838 -1.76 -10.27 27.76
C ALA A 838 -1.04 -9.06 28.37
N LYS A 839 -0.50 -9.21 29.59
CA LYS A 839 0.34 -8.18 30.23
C LYS A 839 1.66 -7.97 29.51
N GLU A 840 2.31 -9.05 29.06
CA GLU A 840 3.57 -9.01 28.30
C GLU A 840 3.40 -8.20 27.00
N VAL A 841 2.35 -8.47 26.22
CA VAL A 841 2.09 -7.76 24.95
C VAL A 841 1.40 -6.41 25.14
N GLY A 842 0.92 -6.10 26.35
CA GLY A 842 0.16 -4.89 26.65
C GLY A 842 -1.27 -4.87 26.09
N ASP A 843 -1.86 -6.03 25.83
CA ASP A 843 -3.26 -6.17 25.40
C ASP A 843 -4.20 -6.01 26.60
N LYS A 844 -4.56 -4.75 26.91
CA LYS A 844 -5.46 -4.43 28.03
C LYS A 844 -6.83 -5.09 27.90
N ALA A 845 -7.37 -5.20 26.68
CA ALA A 845 -8.64 -5.89 26.48
C ALA A 845 -8.52 -7.40 26.75
N GLY A 846 -7.38 -8.01 26.40
CA GLY A 846 -7.01 -9.39 26.73
C GLY A 846 -6.84 -9.63 28.24
N GLU A 847 -6.21 -8.68 28.95
CA GLU A 847 -6.11 -8.72 30.42
C GLU A 847 -7.50 -8.78 31.05
N GLY A 848 -8.41 -7.89 30.64
CA GLY A 848 -9.79 -7.87 31.11
C GLY A 848 -10.51 -9.20 30.88
N LYS A 849 -10.44 -9.76 29.66
CA LYS A 849 -11.05 -11.07 29.34
C LYS A 849 -10.47 -12.20 30.18
N SER A 850 -9.18 -12.17 30.47
CA SER A 850 -8.52 -13.16 31.33
C SER A 850 -9.03 -13.10 32.76
N TYR A 851 -9.13 -11.89 33.33
CA TYR A 851 -9.70 -11.68 34.65
C TYR A 851 -11.18 -12.08 34.71
N GLY A 852 -11.96 -11.79 33.67
CA GLY A 852 -13.33 -12.27 33.53
C GLY A 852 -13.42 -13.80 33.57
N GLY A 853 -12.59 -14.49 32.77
CA GLY A 853 -12.53 -15.97 32.76
C GLY A 853 -12.11 -16.57 34.10
N LEU A 854 -11.08 -15.99 34.75
CA LEU A 854 -10.66 -16.39 36.10
C LEU A 854 -11.81 -16.23 37.10
N GLY A 855 -12.50 -15.09 37.09
CA GLY A 855 -13.65 -14.84 37.97
C GLY A 855 -14.72 -15.92 37.84
N ILE A 856 -15.11 -16.31 36.61
CA ILE A 856 -16.12 -17.37 36.41
C ILE A 856 -15.58 -18.74 36.87
N ALA A 857 -14.31 -19.04 36.64
CA ALA A 857 -13.71 -20.30 37.09
C ALA A 857 -13.66 -20.40 38.63
N TYR A 858 -13.29 -19.33 39.34
CA TYR A 858 -13.33 -19.26 40.80
C TYR A 858 -14.75 -19.26 41.37
N GLN A 859 -15.70 -18.63 40.66
CA GLN A 859 -17.12 -18.70 41.00
C GLN A 859 -17.63 -20.15 40.93
N SER A 860 -17.19 -20.91 39.93
CA SER A 860 -17.55 -22.32 39.76
C SER A 860 -16.97 -23.21 40.87
N LEU A 861 -15.89 -22.78 41.54
CA LEU A 861 -15.31 -23.41 42.74
C LEU A 861 -15.98 -22.94 44.05
N GLY A 862 -16.93 -22.00 44.00
CA GLY A 862 -17.58 -21.42 45.18
C GLY A 862 -16.72 -20.40 45.94
N GLN A 863 -15.59 -19.96 45.39
CA GLN A 863 -14.69 -18.98 46.01
C GLN A 863 -15.13 -17.55 45.68
N PHE A 864 -16.25 -17.13 46.27
CA PHE A 864 -16.90 -15.86 45.91
C PHE A 864 -16.09 -14.60 46.25
N LYS A 865 -15.24 -14.62 47.30
CA LYS A 865 -14.38 -13.47 47.65
C LYS A 865 -13.35 -13.18 46.54
N THR A 866 -12.61 -14.19 46.12
CA THR A 866 -11.64 -14.11 45.02
C THR A 866 -12.32 -13.80 43.67
N THR A 867 -13.54 -14.30 43.48
CA THR A 867 -14.38 -13.97 42.31
C THR A 867 -14.64 -12.46 42.21
N ILE A 868 -14.96 -11.80 43.34
CA ILE A 868 -15.20 -10.35 43.39
C ILE A 868 -13.93 -9.59 42.99
N GLU A 869 -12.77 -9.94 43.55
CA GLU A 869 -11.50 -9.27 43.23
C GLU A 869 -11.21 -9.31 41.72
N TYR A 870 -11.35 -10.48 41.09
CA TYR A 870 -11.11 -10.62 39.66
C TYR A 870 -12.16 -9.90 38.80
N HIS A 871 -13.43 -9.92 39.16
CA HIS A 871 -14.44 -9.16 38.42
C HIS A 871 -14.35 -7.65 38.63
N GLN A 872 -13.85 -7.17 39.77
CA GLN A 872 -13.52 -5.76 39.98
C GLN A 872 -12.36 -5.32 39.07
N ARG A 873 -11.30 -6.12 38.94
CA ARG A 873 -10.21 -5.86 38.00
C ARG A 873 -10.70 -5.86 36.55
N HIS A 874 -11.56 -6.81 36.18
CA HIS A 874 -12.19 -6.82 34.84
C HIS A 874 -13.03 -5.57 34.60
N LEU A 875 -13.75 -5.08 35.61
CA LEU A 875 -14.52 -3.84 35.53
C LEU A 875 -13.63 -2.60 35.35
N GLU A 876 -12.58 -2.47 36.17
CA GLU A 876 -11.59 -1.38 36.11
C GLU A 876 -10.98 -1.29 34.70
N ILE A 877 -10.46 -2.41 34.19
CA ILE A 877 -9.88 -2.47 32.85
C ILE A 877 -10.92 -2.18 31.76
N SER A 878 -12.15 -2.67 31.90
CA SER A 878 -13.22 -2.41 30.91
C SER A 878 -13.55 -0.91 30.83
N LYS A 879 -13.54 -0.20 31.96
CA LYS A 879 -13.70 1.27 32.00
C LYS A 879 -12.53 1.99 31.33
N ASP A 880 -11.31 1.55 31.63
CA ASP A 880 -10.09 2.15 31.08
C ASP A 880 -10.02 2.05 29.55
N VAL A 881 -10.37 0.88 28.99
CA VAL A 881 -10.41 0.67 27.54
C VAL A 881 -11.69 1.19 26.87
N GLY A 882 -12.69 1.57 27.67
CA GLY A 882 -14.01 2.01 27.19
C GLY A 882 -14.89 0.90 26.62
N ASP A 883 -14.68 -0.37 27.00
CA ASP A 883 -15.56 -1.49 26.61
C ASP A 883 -16.83 -1.48 27.47
N LYS A 884 -17.84 -0.71 27.06
CA LYS A 884 -19.13 -0.63 27.75
C LYS A 884 -19.83 -1.99 27.88
N ALA A 885 -19.72 -2.86 26.89
CA ALA A 885 -20.28 -4.19 26.98
C ALA A 885 -19.53 -5.06 28.01
N GLY A 886 -18.21 -4.88 28.15
CA GLY A 886 -17.37 -5.48 29.18
C GLY A 886 -17.68 -4.98 30.58
N GLU A 887 -17.93 -3.67 30.74
CA GLU A 887 -18.41 -3.06 31.99
C GLU A 887 -19.69 -3.76 32.44
N GLY A 888 -20.70 -3.82 31.55
CA GLY A 888 -21.98 -4.47 31.84
C GLY A 888 -21.82 -5.93 32.30
N ARG A 889 -21.05 -6.75 31.56
CA ARG A 889 -20.77 -8.14 31.95
C ARG A 889 -20.11 -8.24 33.33
N SER A 890 -19.18 -7.34 33.64
CA SER A 890 -18.51 -7.29 34.94
C SER A 890 -19.48 -6.96 36.07
N TYR A 891 -20.32 -5.93 35.88
CA TYR A 891 -21.38 -5.57 36.83
C TYR A 891 -22.34 -6.74 37.07
N GLY A 892 -22.80 -7.43 36.01
CA GLY A 892 -23.68 -8.59 36.13
C GLY A 892 -23.04 -9.75 36.88
N ASN A 893 -21.77 -10.06 36.61
CA ASN A 893 -21.03 -11.11 37.30
C ASN A 893 -20.73 -10.77 38.76
N LEU A 894 -20.42 -9.50 39.06
CA LEU A 894 -20.30 -9.02 40.45
C LEU A 894 -21.63 -9.16 41.20
N GLY A 895 -22.75 -8.80 40.56
CA GLY A 895 -24.09 -9.02 41.12
C GLY A 895 -24.31 -10.49 41.50
N ASN A 896 -24.00 -11.42 40.60
CA ASN A 896 -24.09 -12.85 40.87
C ASN A 896 -23.17 -13.31 42.02
N ALA A 897 -21.94 -12.77 42.09
CA ALA A 897 -20.98 -13.12 43.15
C ALA A 897 -21.42 -12.61 44.53
N TYR A 898 -21.90 -11.37 44.62
CA TYR A 898 -22.46 -10.81 45.86
C TYR A 898 -23.75 -11.50 46.27
N GLN A 899 -24.59 -11.90 45.31
CA GLN A 899 -25.77 -12.73 45.57
C GLN A 899 -25.37 -14.08 46.17
N GLY A 900 -24.32 -14.73 45.64
CA GLY A 900 -23.77 -15.98 46.17
C GLY A 900 -23.21 -15.86 47.60
N LEU A 901 -22.72 -14.68 47.98
CA LEU A 901 -22.30 -14.35 49.36
C LEU A 901 -23.44 -13.98 50.30
N GLY A 902 -24.68 -13.86 49.80
CA GLY A 902 -25.84 -13.40 50.57
C GLY A 902 -25.91 -11.88 50.77
N GLN A 903 -25.05 -11.09 50.13
CA GLN A 903 -25.07 -9.62 50.19
C GLN A 903 -26.06 -9.04 49.17
N PHE A 904 -27.35 -9.28 49.39
CA PHE A 904 -28.40 -9.01 48.39
C PHE A 904 -28.57 -7.52 48.04
N ARG A 905 -28.39 -6.60 48.99
CA ARG A 905 -28.50 -5.14 48.71
C ARG A 905 -27.42 -4.68 47.71
N THR A 906 -26.19 -5.14 47.91
CA THR A 906 -25.07 -4.85 47.01
C THR A 906 -25.30 -5.51 45.64
N ALA A 907 -25.80 -6.74 45.62
CA ALA A 907 -26.14 -7.43 44.37
C ALA A 907 -27.20 -6.67 43.54
N ILE A 908 -28.23 -6.09 44.19
CA ILE A 908 -29.23 -5.24 43.50
C ILE A 908 -28.55 -4.05 42.82
N HIS A 909 -27.68 -3.34 43.53
CA HIS A 909 -26.96 -2.19 42.98
C HIS A 909 -26.14 -2.56 41.72
N TYR A 910 -25.39 -3.67 41.77
CA TYR A 910 -24.62 -4.15 40.63
C TYR A 910 -25.51 -4.61 39.45
N HIS A 911 -26.63 -5.29 39.72
CA HIS A 911 -27.56 -5.70 38.66
C HIS A 911 -28.33 -4.52 38.03
N GLN A 912 -28.61 -3.45 38.79
CA GLN A 912 -29.20 -2.22 38.26
C GLN A 912 -28.26 -1.51 37.29
N HIS A 913 -26.97 -1.37 37.65
CA HIS A 913 -25.98 -0.82 36.73
C HIS A 913 -25.78 -1.70 35.48
N HIS A 914 -25.80 -3.02 35.63
CA HIS A 914 -25.78 -3.92 34.46
C HIS A 914 -27.00 -3.68 33.54
N LEU A 915 -28.19 -3.44 34.10
CA LEU A 915 -29.39 -3.11 33.33
C LEU A 915 -29.27 -1.77 32.60
N GLU A 916 -28.77 -0.74 33.27
CA GLU A 916 -28.57 0.60 32.69
C GLU A 916 -27.62 0.55 31.49
N ILE A 917 -26.45 -0.08 31.67
CA ILE A 917 -25.47 -0.25 30.60
C ILE A 917 -26.05 -1.12 29.46
N ALA A 918 -26.77 -2.20 29.78
CA ALA A 918 -27.38 -3.05 28.76
C ALA A 918 -28.38 -2.26 27.88
N LYS A 919 -29.15 -1.34 28.46
CA LYS A 919 -30.04 -0.44 27.72
C LYS A 919 -29.26 0.57 26.87
N GLU A 920 -28.19 1.16 27.43
CA GLU A 920 -27.32 2.11 26.72
C GLU A 920 -26.72 1.49 25.44
N VAL A 921 -26.19 0.27 25.54
CA VAL A 921 -25.56 -0.42 24.40
C VAL A 921 -26.56 -1.18 23.52
N GLY A 922 -27.84 -1.24 23.91
CA GLY A 922 -28.89 -1.97 23.20
C GLY A 922 -28.78 -3.51 23.28
N ASP A 923 -28.15 -4.07 24.32
CA ASP A 923 -28.07 -5.51 24.53
C ASP A 923 -29.34 -6.04 25.21
N LYS A 924 -30.38 -6.33 24.42
CA LYS A 924 -31.64 -6.89 24.90
C LYS A 924 -31.46 -8.19 25.70
N ALA A 925 -30.55 -9.07 25.29
CA ALA A 925 -30.27 -10.29 26.06
C ALA A 925 -29.61 -9.97 27.41
N GLY A 926 -28.77 -8.94 27.46
CA GLY A 926 -28.22 -8.38 28.70
C GLY A 926 -29.30 -7.83 29.62
N GLU A 927 -30.24 -7.04 29.09
CA GLU A 927 -31.39 -6.51 29.83
C GLU A 927 -32.18 -7.65 30.51
N GLY A 928 -32.50 -8.70 29.75
CA GLY A 928 -33.21 -9.88 30.26
C GLY A 928 -32.46 -10.56 31.41
N LYS A 929 -31.14 -10.75 31.28
CA LYS A 929 -30.29 -11.33 32.34
C LYS A 929 -30.25 -10.46 33.59
N SER A 930 -30.17 -9.13 33.44
CA SER A 930 -30.20 -8.19 34.56
C SER A 930 -31.53 -8.28 35.32
N TYR A 931 -32.65 -8.28 34.59
CA TYR A 931 -33.97 -8.46 35.19
C TYR A 931 -34.13 -9.83 35.85
N GLY A 932 -33.60 -10.89 35.25
CA GLY A 932 -33.52 -12.21 35.86
C GLY A 932 -32.74 -12.20 37.18
N GLY A 933 -31.54 -11.62 37.19
CA GLY A 933 -30.70 -11.49 38.39
C GLY A 933 -31.34 -10.65 39.50
N LEU A 934 -31.96 -9.51 39.15
CA LEU A 934 -32.75 -8.70 40.08
C LEU A 934 -33.91 -9.52 40.66
N GLY A 935 -34.68 -10.22 39.82
CA GLY A 935 -35.79 -11.06 40.26
C GLY A 935 -35.36 -12.13 41.27
N ILE A 936 -34.24 -12.84 41.00
CA ILE A 936 -33.71 -13.86 41.94
C ILE A 936 -33.23 -13.20 43.24
N THR A 937 -32.61 -12.03 43.16
CA THR A 937 -32.11 -11.31 44.34
C THR A 937 -33.27 -10.83 45.22
N TYR A 938 -34.34 -10.27 44.64
CA TYR A 938 -35.56 -9.88 45.36
C TYR A 938 -36.34 -11.08 45.91
N GLN A 939 -36.37 -12.20 45.17
CA GLN A 939 -36.90 -13.47 45.67
C GLN A 939 -36.13 -13.94 46.91
N SER A 940 -34.80 -13.82 46.91
CA SER A 940 -33.94 -14.22 48.04
C SER A 940 -34.13 -13.31 49.27
N LEU A 941 -34.53 -12.05 49.06
CA LEU A 941 -34.95 -11.12 50.12
C LEU A 941 -36.39 -11.35 50.61
N GLY A 942 -37.14 -12.28 50.02
CA GLY A 942 -38.55 -12.55 50.35
C GLY A 942 -39.56 -11.56 49.75
N GLN A 943 -39.11 -10.62 48.91
CA GLN A 943 -39.97 -9.63 48.24
C GLN A 943 -40.58 -10.21 46.95
N PHE A 944 -41.44 -11.22 47.10
CA PHE A 944 -41.96 -12.01 45.98
C PHE A 944 -42.80 -11.21 44.95
N LYS A 945 -43.48 -10.14 45.36
CA LYS A 945 -44.26 -9.29 44.44
C LYS A 945 -43.35 -8.56 43.44
N THR A 946 -42.32 -7.89 43.93
CA THR A 946 -41.30 -7.21 43.11
C THR A 946 -40.51 -8.19 42.26
N ALA A 947 -40.20 -9.39 42.79
CA ALA A 947 -39.55 -10.44 42.03
C ALA A 947 -40.38 -10.88 40.81
N ILE A 948 -41.71 -10.97 40.95
CA ILE A 948 -42.62 -11.31 39.84
C ILE A 948 -42.56 -10.28 38.72
N GLU A 949 -42.59 -8.99 39.04
CA GLU A 949 -42.49 -7.90 38.05
C GLU A 949 -41.20 -8.04 37.24
N TYR A 950 -40.06 -8.20 37.90
CA TYR A 950 -38.78 -8.37 37.22
C TYR A 950 -38.69 -9.67 36.39
N HIS A 951 -39.23 -10.78 36.88
CA HIS A 951 -39.26 -12.01 36.09
C HIS A 951 -40.24 -11.96 34.91
N GLN A 952 -41.29 -11.14 34.97
CA GLN A 952 -42.17 -10.88 33.82
C GLN A 952 -41.41 -10.09 32.74
N CYS A 953 -40.67 -9.04 33.12
CA CYS A 953 -39.80 -8.33 32.19
C CYS A 953 -38.75 -9.27 31.56
N HIS A 954 -38.12 -10.14 32.36
CA HIS A 954 -37.20 -11.16 31.83
C HIS A 954 -37.89 -12.10 30.84
N LEU A 955 -39.13 -12.53 31.11
CA LEU A 955 -39.91 -13.40 30.23
C LEU A 955 -40.25 -12.73 28.89
N GLU A 956 -40.71 -11.47 28.92
CA GLU A 956 -41.04 -10.71 27.71
C GLU A 956 -39.82 -10.53 26.82
N ILE A 957 -38.70 -10.11 27.40
CA ILE A 957 -37.45 -9.96 26.68
C ILE A 957 -36.95 -11.31 26.14
N ALA A 958 -37.03 -12.39 26.92
CA ALA A 958 -36.62 -13.71 26.46
C ALA A 958 -37.43 -14.17 25.23
N LYS A 959 -38.72 -13.86 25.17
CA LYS A 959 -39.57 -14.10 24.00
C LYS A 959 -39.18 -13.22 22.81
N GLU A 960 -38.93 -11.93 23.04
CA GLU A 960 -38.51 -10.97 22.01
C GLU A 960 -37.20 -11.42 21.33
N VAL A 961 -36.20 -11.85 22.11
CA VAL A 961 -34.90 -12.30 21.58
C VAL A 961 -34.90 -13.76 21.11
N GLY A 962 -35.99 -14.50 21.32
CA GLY A 962 -36.11 -15.92 20.97
C GLY A 962 -35.29 -16.88 21.85
N ASP A 963 -34.92 -16.48 23.06
CA ASP A 963 -34.21 -17.33 24.02
C ASP A 963 -35.19 -18.28 24.73
N LYS A 964 -35.46 -19.43 24.11
CA LYS A 964 -36.35 -20.47 24.67
C LYS A 964 -35.91 -20.97 26.05
N ASN A 965 -34.60 -21.01 26.32
CA ASN A 965 -34.08 -21.45 27.61
C ASN A 965 -34.30 -20.38 28.68
N GLY A 966 -34.07 -19.11 28.33
CA GLY A 966 -34.40 -17.94 29.15
C GLY A 966 -35.91 -17.87 29.46
N GLU A 967 -36.76 -18.13 28.46
CA GLU A 967 -38.22 -18.20 28.62
C GLU A 967 -38.62 -19.29 29.64
N ALA A 968 -38.10 -20.52 29.45
CA ALA A 968 -38.35 -21.62 30.37
C ALA A 968 -37.84 -21.33 31.79
N CYS A 969 -36.68 -20.68 31.92
CA CYS A 969 -36.11 -20.27 33.19
C CYS A 969 -36.98 -19.20 33.89
N ALA A 970 -37.35 -18.13 33.18
CA ALA A 970 -38.22 -17.08 33.69
C ALA A 970 -39.57 -17.64 34.17
N LEU A 971 -40.17 -18.55 33.40
CA LEU A 971 -41.40 -19.24 33.78
C LEU A 971 -41.22 -20.12 35.03
N SER A 972 -40.10 -20.84 35.15
CA SER A 972 -39.81 -21.62 36.36
C SER A 972 -39.68 -20.73 37.60
N LEU A 973 -39.00 -19.58 37.47
CA LEU A 973 -38.80 -18.62 38.56
C LEU A 973 -40.13 -17.93 38.94
N LEU A 974 -40.95 -17.54 37.96
CA LEU A 974 -42.32 -17.06 38.20
C LEU A 974 -43.18 -18.10 38.91
N GLY A 975 -43.08 -19.37 38.50
CA GLY A 975 -43.76 -20.49 39.14
C GLY A 975 -43.40 -20.61 40.62
N SER A 976 -42.11 -20.50 40.95
CA SER A 976 -41.61 -20.49 42.33
C SER A 976 -42.16 -19.32 43.14
N ASN A 977 -42.15 -18.11 42.59
CA ASN A 977 -42.64 -16.93 43.30
C ASN A 977 -44.16 -16.97 43.53
N TYR A 978 -44.95 -17.43 42.54
CA TYR A 978 -46.39 -17.65 42.73
C TYR A 978 -46.71 -18.77 43.72
N GLU A 979 -45.88 -19.82 43.78
CA GLU A 979 -46.00 -20.89 44.77
C GLU A 979 -45.77 -20.35 46.19
N CYS A 980 -44.75 -19.50 46.39
CA CYS A 980 -44.47 -18.85 47.67
C CYS A 980 -45.60 -17.90 48.11
N LEU A 981 -46.27 -17.24 47.17
CA LEU A 981 -47.46 -16.39 47.44
C LEU A 981 -48.77 -17.18 47.58
N GLY A 982 -48.76 -18.52 47.51
CA GLY A 982 -49.95 -19.35 47.61
C GLY A 982 -50.86 -19.35 46.38
N LYS A 983 -50.47 -18.71 45.27
CA LYS A 983 -51.25 -18.66 44.01
C LYS A 983 -51.06 -19.94 43.18
N LEU A 984 -51.50 -21.06 43.71
CA LEU A 984 -51.19 -22.41 43.19
C LEU A 984 -51.61 -22.64 41.73
N LYS A 985 -52.73 -22.08 41.26
CA LYS A 985 -53.18 -22.22 39.86
C LYS A 985 -52.21 -21.55 38.87
N LYS A 986 -51.74 -20.34 39.19
CA LYS A 986 -50.76 -19.62 38.36
C LYS A 986 -49.39 -20.31 38.40
N ALA A 987 -48.96 -20.76 39.58
CA ALA A 987 -47.72 -21.52 39.74
C ALA A 987 -47.71 -22.79 38.87
N PHE A 988 -48.81 -23.54 38.83
CA PHE A 988 -48.95 -24.72 37.97
C PHE A 988 -48.76 -24.39 36.49
N PHE A 989 -49.44 -23.35 35.99
CA PHE A 989 -49.36 -22.96 34.59
C PHE A 989 -47.93 -22.57 34.19
N CYS A 990 -47.24 -21.80 35.04
CA CYS A 990 -45.86 -21.40 34.82
C CYS A 990 -44.90 -22.60 34.81
N TYR A 991 -44.97 -23.49 35.81
CA TYR A 991 -44.12 -24.68 35.84
C TYR A 991 -44.41 -25.64 34.68
N HIS A 992 -45.68 -25.83 34.30
CA HIS A 992 -46.07 -26.69 33.19
C HIS A 992 -45.52 -26.16 31.86
N SER A 993 -45.68 -24.86 31.59
CA SER A 993 -45.16 -24.22 30.38
C SER A 993 -43.62 -24.25 30.33
N SER A 994 -42.96 -24.04 31.48
CA SER A 994 -41.50 -24.18 31.61
C SER A 994 -41.03 -25.60 31.29
N VAL A 995 -41.68 -26.62 31.85
CA VAL A 995 -41.34 -28.04 31.60
C VAL A 995 -41.56 -28.42 30.13
N LEU A 996 -42.62 -27.94 29.48
CA LEU A 996 -42.83 -28.16 28.04
C LEU A 996 -41.67 -27.58 27.22
N LEU A 997 -41.29 -26.33 27.46
CA LEU A 997 -40.16 -25.71 26.76
C LEU A 997 -38.84 -26.44 27.03
N TYR A 998 -38.56 -26.84 28.26
CA TYR A 998 -37.37 -27.63 28.57
C TYR A 998 -37.39 -29.00 27.89
N ASN A 999 -38.55 -29.65 27.78
CA ASN A 999 -38.69 -30.91 27.05
C ASN A 999 -38.45 -30.72 25.55
N ASP A 1000 -38.97 -29.66 24.95
CA ASP A 1000 -38.72 -29.31 23.54
C ASP A 1000 -37.23 -29.06 23.27
N ILE A 1001 -36.57 -28.30 24.16
CA ILE A 1001 -35.12 -28.08 24.09
C ILE A 1001 -34.37 -29.41 24.27
N ARG A 1002 -34.74 -30.23 25.25
CA ARG A 1002 -34.13 -31.55 25.50
C ARG A 1002 -34.26 -32.47 24.29
N ALA A 1003 -35.41 -32.47 23.61
CA ALA A 1003 -35.63 -33.26 22.39
C ALA A 1003 -34.69 -32.83 21.25
N SER A 1004 -34.35 -31.54 21.17
CA SER A 1004 -33.43 -31.02 20.14
C SER A 1004 -31.95 -31.44 20.33
N LEU A 1005 -31.58 -31.99 21.49
CA LEU A 1005 -30.21 -32.46 21.80
C LEU A 1005 -29.81 -33.78 21.10
N GLN A 1006 -30.68 -34.36 20.25
CA GLN A 1006 -30.43 -35.59 19.45
C GLN A 1006 -30.02 -36.82 20.31
N LEU A 1007 -29.34 -37.82 19.74
CA LEU A 1007 -29.02 -39.12 20.38
C LEU A 1007 -27.99 -39.08 21.53
N ASN A 1008 -27.71 -37.90 22.10
CA ASN A 1008 -26.72 -37.78 23.18
C ASN A 1008 -27.41 -37.87 24.56
N ASP A 1009 -27.59 -39.10 25.04
CA ASP A 1009 -28.31 -39.40 26.28
C ASP A 1009 -27.66 -38.75 27.51
N GLN A 1010 -26.33 -38.65 27.54
CA GLN A 1010 -25.61 -38.02 28.64
C GLN A 1010 -25.96 -36.52 28.76
N TRP A 1011 -26.11 -35.83 27.64
CA TRP A 1011 -26.52 -34.41 27.62
C TRP A 1011 -27.98 -34.24 28.00
N LYS A 1012 -28.87 -35.12 27.53
CA LYS A 1012 -30.28 -35.10 27.90
C LYS A 1012 -30.47 -35.29 29.41
N ILE A 1013 -29.72 -36.21 30.02
CA ILE A 1013 -29.73 -36.45 31.47
C ILE A 1013 -29.17 -35.24 32.22
N SER A 1014 -28.02 -34.71 31.79
CA SER A 1014 -27.39 -33.54 32.42
C SER A 1014 -28.30 -32.31 32.34
N PHE A 1015 -28.90 -32.05 31.18
CA PHE A 1015 -29.81 -30.93 30.96
C PHE A 1015 -31.05 -31.04 31.86
N ARG A 1016 -31.66 -32.23 31.95
CA ARG A 1016 -32.77 -32.47 32.87
C ARG A 1016 -32.37 -32.22 34.32
N ASN A 1017 -31.21 -32.73 34.74
CA ASN A 1017 -30.73 -32.57 36.12
C ASN A 1017 -30.46 -31.11 36.46
N GLN A 1018 -29.91 -30.34 35.52
CA GLN A 1018 -29.71 -28.90 35.67
C GLN A 1018 -31.03 -28.15 35.90
N HIS A 1019 -32.09 -28.52 35.18
CA HIS A 1019 -33.40 -27.86 35.26
C HIS A 1019 -34.40 -28.58 36.19
N GLN A 1020 -33.92 -29.46 37.07
CA GLN A 1020 -34.76 -30.29 37.95
C GLN A 1020 -35.76 -29.48 38.79
N ASN A 1021 -35.47 -28.21 39.09
CA ASN A 1021 -36.32 -27.35 39.90
C ASN A 1021 -37.69 -27.08 39.25
N ALA A 1022 -37.74 -26.96 37.92
CA ALA A 1022 -39.00 -26.75 37.20
C ALA A 1022 -39.89 -28.00 37.26
N TYR A 1023 -39.31 -29.18 37.00
CA TYR A 1023 -39.99 -30.47 37.10
C TYR A 1023 -40.42 -30.75 38.54
N ARG A 1024 -39.57 -30.43 39.53
CA ARG A 1024 -39.88 -30.54 40.95
C ARG A 1024 -41.03 -29.63 41.36
N GLY A 1025 -41.00 -28.38 40.92
CA GLY A 1025 -42.08 -27.41 41.13
C GLY A 1025 -43.41 -27.92 40.57
N LEU A 1026 -43.41 -28.50 39.37
CA LEU A 1026 -44.61 -29.02 38.72
C LEU A 1026 -45.30 -30.12 39.53
N TRP A 1027 -44.60 -31.18 39.93
CA TRP A 1027 -45.24 -32.25 40.72
C TRP A 1027 -45.61 -31.78 42.12
N CYS A 1028 -44.80 -30.91 42.74
CA CYS A 1028 -45.10 -30.36 44.05
C CYS A 1028 -46.38 -29.51 44.09
N VAL A 1029 -46.58 -28.65 43.10
CA VAL A 1029 -47.80 -27.83 43.02
C VAL A 1029 -49.03 -28.71 42.78
N ASN A 1030 -48.91 -29.81 42.02
CA ASN A 1030 -50.00 -30.79 41.88
C ASN A 1030 -50.37 -31.47 43.21
N ILE A 1031 -49.38 -31.83 44.05
CA ILE A 1031 -49.65 -32.34 45.42
C ILE A 1031 -50.40 -31.29 46.23
N LYS A 1032 -49.93 -30.03 46.23
CA LYS A 1032 -50.57 -28.93 46.98
C LYS A 1032 -51.99 -28.63 46.50
N GLN A 1033 -52.35 -29.00 45.27
CA GLN A 1033 -53.71 -28.90 44.70
C GLN A 1033 -54.57 -30.16 44.93
N GLY A 1034 -54.07 -31.19 45.62
CA GLY A 1034 -54.77 -32.47 45.83
C GLY A 1034 -54.80 -33.41 44.61
N LYS A 1035 -54.03 -33.12 43.55
CA LYS A 1035 -54.01 -33.91 42.31
C LYS A 1035 -52.89 -34.96 42.34
N ASN A 1036 -53.01 -35.92 43.26
CA ASN A 1036 -51.95 -36.90 43.58
C ASN A 1036 -51.50 -37.73 42.36
N VAL A 1037 -52.44 -38.19 41.53
CA VAL A 1037 -52.15 -38.98 40.31
C VAL A 1037 -51.35 -38.16 39.30
N LYS A 1038 -51.75 -36.90 39.06
CA LYS A 1038 -51.03 -36.00 38.13
C LYS A 1038 -49.65 -35.62 38.65
N ALA A 1039 -49.48 -35.51 39.97
CA ALA A 1039 -48.18 -35.29 40.58
C ALA A 1039 -47.23 -36.48 40.36
N LEU A 1040 -47.72 -37.71 40.54
CA LEU A 1040 -46.93 -38.92 40.30
C LEU A 1040 -46.52 -39.03 38.85
N LEU A 1041 -47.46 -38.81 37.91
CA LEU A 1041 -47.17 -38.82 36.47
C LEU A 1041 -46.08 -37.80 36.12
N ALA A 1042 -46.16 -36.57 36.62
CA ALA A 1042 -45.15 -35.55 36.37
C ALA A 1042 -43.77 -35.91 36.97
N ALA A 1043 -43.75 -36.56 38.13
CA ALA A 1043 -42.52 -37.00 38.78
C ALA A 1043 -41.86 -38.18 38.04
N GLU A 1044 -42.66 -39.14 37.57
CA GLU A 1044 -42.20 -40.29 36.79
C GLU A 1044 -41.78 -39.91 35.37
N GLU A 1045 -42.56 -39.06 34.71
CA GLU A 1045 -42.20 -38.52 33.41
C GLU A 1045 -40.82 -37.86 33.46
N GLY A 1046 -40.56 -37.07 34.50
CA GLY A 1046 -39.24 -36.49 34.72
C GLY A 1046 -38.14 -37.51 35.04
N ARG A 1047 -38.44 -38.70 35.56
CA ARG A 1047 -37.43 -39.72 35.96
C ARG A 1047 -37.10 -40.70 34.84
N ALA A 1048 -38.11 -41.13 34.08
CA ALA A 1048 -38.01 -42.16 33.06
C ALA A 1048 -37.77 -41.62 31.64
N GLN A 1049 -37.72 -40.30 31.45
CA GLN A 1049 -37.58 -39.64 30.15
C GLN A 1049 -36.41 -40.13 29.29
N ALA A 1050 -35.21 -40.29 29.87
CA ALA A 1050 -34.04 -40.75 29.11
C ALA A 1050 -34.16 -42.22 28.68
N LEU A 1051 -34.71 -43.07 29.56
CA LEU A 1051 -34.98 -44.47 29.24
C LEU A 1051 -36.08 -44.61 28.18
N ARG A 1052 -37.11 -43.78 28.26
CA ARG A 1052 -38.22 -43.75 27.29
C ARG A 1052 -37.72 -43.35 25.91
N ASP A 1053 -36.94 -42.27 25.79
CA ASP A 1053 -36.30 -41.87 24.54
C ASP A 1053 -35.45 -43.02 23.94
N LEU A 1054 -34.66 -43.72 24.78
CA LEU A 1054 -33.83 -44.84 24.36
C LEU A 1054 -34.67 -46.02 23.84
N MET A 1055 -35.78 -46.32 24.51
CA MET A 1055 -36.70 -47.38 24.11
C MET A 1055 -37.43 -47.04 22.80
N ASP A 1056 -37.93 -45.82 22.66
CA ASP A 1056 -38.60 -45.35 21.44
C ASP A 1056 -37.62 -45.41 20.24
N THR A 1057 -36.37 -45.03 20.47
CA THR A 1057 -35.33 -45.07 19.43
C THR A 1057 -34.94 -46.51 19.03
N LYS A 1058 -34.75 -47.42 20.01
CA LYS A 1058 -34.28 -48.78 19.75
C LYS A 1058 -35.35 -49.72 19.19
N TYR A 1059 -36.60 -49.53 19.59
CA TYR A 1059 -37.67 -50.50 19.29
C TYR A 1059 -38.76 -49.96 18.36
N TYR A 1060 -38.79 -48.64 18.09
CA TYR A 1060 -39.74 -48.01 17.16
C TYR A 1060 -39.08 -47.04 16.17
N PRO A 1061 -38.10 -47.49 15.34
CA PRO A 1061 -37.42 -46.64 14.37
C PRO A 1061 -38.32 -46.38 13.15
N GLY A 1062 -39.30 -45.49 13.26
CA GLY A 1062 -40.15 -45.12 12.11
C GLY A 1062 -41.40 -44.29 12.40
N CYS A 1063 -41.83 -44.14 13.65
CA CYS A 1063 -43.07 -43.40 13.94
C CYS A 1063 -42.82 -41.91 14.16
N SER A 1064 -42.84 -41.12 13.08
CA SER A 1064 -43.11 -39.69 13.14
C SER A 1064 -44.62 -39.44 13.10
N SER A 1065 -45.34 -39.73 14.18
CA SER A 1065 -46.70 -39.20 14.35
C SER A 1065 -47.11 -39.19 15.83
N THR A 1066 -47.27 -37.98 16.37
CA THR A 1066 -48.46 -37.42 17.05
C THR A 1066 -49.43 -38.27 17.88
N HIS A 1067 -49.23 -39.56 18.12
CA HIS A 1067 -49.96 -40.28 19.15
C HIS A 1067 -49.20 -40.19 20.47
N ARG A 1068 -49.53 -39.17 21.28
CA ARG A 1068 -49.46 -39.32 22.75
C ARG A 1068 -50.27 -40.58 23.05
N ALA A 1069 -49.63 -41.72 23.23
CA ALA A 1069 -50.27 -42.89 23.80
C ALA A 1069 -50.67 -42.50 25.22
N SER A 1070 -51.90 -42.00 25.36
CA SER A 1070 -52.65 -41.94 26.62
C SER A 1070 -52.90 -43.38 27.04
N CYS A 1071 -51.86 -44.08 27.47
CA CYS A 1071 -51.98 -45.42 27.98
C CYS A 1071 -51.00 -45.62 29.14
N VAL A 1072 -51.11 -44.76 30.16
CA VAL A 1072 -50.74 -45.17 31.51
C VAL A 1072 -52.03 -45.66 32.16
N SER A 1073 -52.42 -46.89 31.85
CA SER A 1073 -53.37 -47.58 32.70
C SER A 1073 -52.62 -47.97 33.97
N LEU A 1074 -52.96 -47.36 35.10
CA LEU A 1074 -52.41 -47.67 36.42
C LEU A 1074 -52.67 -49.13 36.85
N SER A 1075 -53.52 -49.86 36.11
CA SER A 1075 -53.83 -51.29 36.29
C SER A 1075 -52.62 -52.23 36.14
N ARG A 1076 -51.47 -51.75 35.66
CA ARG A 1076 -50.25 -52.55 35.43
C ARG A 1076 -49.11 -52.28 36.43
N VAL A 1077 -49.31 -51.40 37.41
CA VAL A 1077 -48.32 -51.14 38.45
C VAL A 1077 -48.58 -52.11 39.61
N PRO A 1078 -47.60 -52.93 40.04
CA PRO A 1078 -47.75 -53.82 41.19
C PRO A 1078 -48.18 -53.04 42.44
N LEU A 1079 -49.14 -53.58 43.21
CA LEU A 1079 -49.71 -52.96 44.42
C LEU A 1079 -48.64 -52.61 45.47
N ASP A 1080 -47.46 -53.25 45.43
CA ASP A 1080 -46.33 -53.05 46.34
C ASP A 1080 -45.39 -51.88 45.95
N THR A 1081 -45.68 -51.12 44.89
CA THR A 1081 -44.74 -50.12 44.36
C THR A 1081 -44.76 -48.83 45.18
N VAL A 1082 -43.68 -48.48 45.89
CA VAL A 1082 -43.56 -47.17 46.58
C VAL A 1082 -42.73 -46.21 45.75
N PHE A 1083 -43.30 -45.07 45.34
CA PHE A 1083 -42.55 -43.99 44.71
C PHE A 1083 -42.11 -42.96 45.74
N ILE A 1084 -40.82 -42.60 45.72
CA ILE A 1084 -40.20 -41.70 46.69
C ILE A 1084 -39.64 -40.48 45.97
N ALA A 1085 -40.00 -39.28 46.42
CA ALA A 1085 -39.37 -38.03 46.02
C ALA A 1085 -38.99 -37.17 47.21
N VAL A 1086 -37.88 -36.43 47.09
CA VAL A 1086 -37.35 -35.56 48.13
C VAL A 1086 -37.58 -34.10 47.76
N ARG A 1087 -37.96 -33.25 48.72
CA ARG A 1087 -37.92 -31.77 48.58
C ARG A 1087 -37.56 -31.13 49.92
N GLY A 1088 -36.43 -30.44 49.98
CA GLY A 1088 -35.93 -29.85 51.22
C GLY A 1088 -35.80 -30.93 52.31
N PRO A 1089 -36.19 -30.67 53.56
CA PRO A 1089 -36.17 -31.67 54.61
C PRO A 1089 -37.39 -32.62 54.54
N CYS A 1090 -38.07 -32.79 53.40
CA CYS A 1090 -39.29 -33.62 53.33
C CYS A 1090 -39.17 -34.77 52.32
N PHE A 1091 -39.57 -35.97 52.74
CA PHE A 1091 -39.86 -37.11 51.88
C PHE A 1091 -41.34 -37.14 51.51
N TYR A 1092 -41.64 -37.39 50.24
CA TYR A 1092 -42.97 -37.64 49.71
C TYR A 1092 -43.03 -39.08 49.21
N PHE A 1093 -43.92 -39.86 49.79
CA PHE A 1093 -44.18 -41.25 49.43
C PHE A 1093 -45.53 -41.33 48.74
N TRP A 1094 -45.58 -41.93 47.55
CA TRP A 1094 -46.83 -42.36 46.93
C TRP A 1094 -46.94 -43.86 47.15
N ILE A 1095 -48.01 -44.26 47.85
CA ILE A 1095 -48.32 -45.65 48.19
C ILE A 1095 -49.59 -46.03 47.43
N PHE A 1096 -49.56 -47.18 46.77
CA PHE A 1096 -50.67 -47.71 45.99
C PHE A 1096 -51.49 -48.63 46.91
N SER A 1097 -52.79 -48.38 47.07
CA SER A 1097 -53.68 -49.28 47.82
C SER A 1097 -55.01 -49.42 47.08
N ASN A 1098 -55.41 -50.64 46.70
CA ASN A 1098 -56.68 -51.00 46.04
C ASN A 1098 -57.53 -49.81 45.53
N ASP A 1099 -57.23 -49.39 44.30
CA ASP A 1099 -57.87 -48.31 43.52
C ASP A 1099 -57.63 -46.84 43.95
N ASP A 1100 -56.82 -46.55 44.99
CA ASP A 1100 -56.50 -45.17 45.40
C ASP A 1100 -55.00 -44.92 45.64
N ILE A 1101 -54.51 -43.72 45.27
CA ILE A 1101 -53.11 -43.29 45.43
C ILE A 1101 -53.00 -42.31 46.60
N LYS A 1102 -52.42 -42.77 47.71
CA LYS A 1102 -52.20 -41.95 48.91
C LYS A 1102 -50.80 -41.37 48.93
N VAL A 1103 -50.70 -40.06 49.20
CA VAL A 1103 -49.43 -39.33 49.36
C VAL A 1103 -49.14 -39.11 50.84
N ARG A 1104 -48.05 -39.68 51.35
CA ARG A 1104 -47.56 -39.45 52.71
C ARG A 1104 -46.37 -38.49 52.67
N LYS A 1105 -46.49 -37.37 53.37
CA LYS A 1105 -45.39 -36.41 53.57
C LYS A 1105 -44.74 -36.65 54.93
N VAL A 1106 -43.42 -36.78 54.95
CA VAL A 1106 -42.62 -36.96 56.18
C VAL A 1106 -41.55 -35.87 56.24
N ASN A 1107 -41.48 -35.14 57.36
CA ASN A 1107 -40.45 -34.13 57.58
C ASN A 1107 -39.27 -34.73 58.35
N ILE A 1108 -38.07 -34.59 57.82
CA ILE A 1108 -36.80 -35.07 58.38
C ILE A 1108 -36.48 -34.31 59.68
N ASN A 1109 -36.86 -33.04 59.78
CA ASN A 1109 -36.65 -32.25 61.01
C ASN A 1109 -37.54 -32.69 62.19
N ASN A 1110 -38.47 -33.63 61.98
CA ASN A 1110 -39.25 -34.22 63.07
C ASN A 1110 -38.49 -35.34 63.81
N TYR A 1111 -37.29 -35.71 63.36
CA TYR A 1111 -36.41 -36.70 63.99
C TYR A 1111 -35.17 -35.98 64.53
N ARG A 1112 -34.88 -36.13 65.83
CA ARG A 1112 -33.79 -35.40 66.51
C ARG A 1112 -32.46 -36.15 66.50
N ARG A 1113 -32.44 -37.45 66.15
CA ARG A 1113 -31.22 -38.30 66.09
C ARG A 1113 -31.15 -39.10 64.79
N GLU A 1114 -29.93 -39.31 64.26
CA GLU A 1114 -29.67 -40.12 63.05
C GLU A 1114 -30.23 -41.56 63.16
N ASP A 1115 -30.24 -42.11 64.37
CA ASP A 1115 -30.75 -43.45 64.68
C ASP A 1115 -32.25 -43.58 64.42
N GLU A 1116 -33.04 -42.52 64.65
CA GLU A 1116 -34.50 -42.49 64.42
C GLU A 1116 -34.83 -42.46 62.93
N LEU A 1117 -34.03 -41.73 62.14
CA LEU A 1117 -34.14 -41.70 60.68
C LEU A 1117 -33.74 -43.05 60.08
N GLY A 1118 -32.65 -43.65 60.57
CA GLY A 1118 -32.21 -45.00 60.19
C GLY A 1118 -33.21 -46.09 60.57
N PHE A 1119 -33.83 -45.98 61.75
CA PHE A 1119 -34.90 -46.89 62.20
C PHE A 1119 -36.16 -46.73 61.36
N PHE A 1120 -36.57 -45.51 61.00
CA PHE A 1120 -37.73 -45.27 60.14
C PHE A 1120 -37.52 -45.77 58.70
N ILE A 1121 -36.33 -45.55 58.11
CA ILE A 1121 -35.98 -46.09 56.79
C ILE A 1121 -35.95 -47.63 56.81
N ARG A 1122 -35.42 -48.23 57.89
CA ARG A 1122 -35.46 -49.69 58.08
C ARG A 1122 -36.88 -50.20 58.29
N LEU A 1123 -37.72 -49.51 59.07
CA LEU A 1123 -39.13 -49.87 59.32
C LEU A 1123 -39.95 -49.80 58.02
N LEU A 1124 -39.75 -48.77 57.19
CA LEU A 1124 -40.35 -48.64 55.86
C LEU A 1124 -39.93 -49.77 54.91
N ASN A 1125 -38.62 -50.07 54.83
CA ASN A 1125 -38.15 -51.23 54.06
C ASN A 1125 -38.74 -52.54 54.60
N LYS A 1126 -38.91 -52.67 55.92
CA LYS A 1126 -39.52 -53.85 56.57
C LYS A 1126 -41.03 -53.94 56.34
N THR A 1127 -41.73 -52.82 56.21
CA THR A 1127 -43.19 -52.76 55.96
C THR A 1127 -43.47 -53.08 54.49
N ALA A 1128 -42.70 -52.48 53.57
CA ALA A 1128 -42.73 -52.82 52.15
C ALA A 1128 -42.33 -54.29 51.89
N LEU A 1129 -41.34 -54.83 52.63
CA LEU A 1129 -41.01 -56.27 52.58
C LEU A 1129 -42.12 -57.16 53.19
N LYS A 1130 -42.74 -56.76 54.31
CA LYS A 1130 -43.78 -57.57 54.96
C LYS A 1130 -45.03 -57.73 54.09
N GLU A 1131 -45.43 -56.68 53.38
CA GLU A 1131 -46.57 -56.71 52.46
C GLU A 1131 -46.25 -57.59 51.23
N SER A 1132 -45.02 -57.49 50.68
CA SER A 1132 -44.56 -58.33 49.56
C SER A 1132 -44.46 -59.84 49.89
N VAL A 1133 -44.13 -60.20 51.14
CA VAL A 1133 -44.02 -61.62 51.57
C VAL A 1133 -45.41 -62.26 51.78
N GLN A 1134 -46.42 -61.46 52.13
CA GLN A 1134 -47.78 -61.95 52.35
C GLN A 1134 -48.45 -62.34 51.02
N GLU A 1135 -48.07 -61.72 49.90
CA GLU A 1135 -48.60 -62.02 48.57
C GLU A 1135 -47.88 -63.18 47.85
N VAL A 1136 -46.58 -63.41 48.07
CA VAL A 1136 -45.90 -64.63 47.58
C VAL A 1136 -46.52 -65.89 48.21
N LEU A 1137 -47.00 -65.81 49.45
CA LEU A 1137 -47.76 -66.86 50.12
C LEU A 1137 -49.19 -67.03 49.57
N LEU A 1138 -49.82 -65.99 49.01
CA LEU A 1138 -51.13 -66.04 48.36
C LEU A 1138 -51.06 -66.52 46.90
N GLN A 1139 -50.04 -66.10 46.14
CA GLN A 1139 -49.79 -66.58 44.77
C GLN A 1139 -49.28 -68.03 44.76
N SER A 1140 -48.46 -68.47 45.73
CA SER A 1140 -48.07 -69.89 45.82
C SER A 1140 -49.25 -70.80 46.20
N LYS A 1141 -50.20 -70.31 47.01
CA LYS A 1141 -51.47 -71.00 47.30
C LYS A 1141 -52.39 -71.08 46.07
N MET A 1142 -52.50 -70.03 45.25
CA MET A 1142 -53.27 -70.08 44.00
C MET A 1142 -52.63 -71.00 42.94
N LEU A 1143 -51.30 -70.97 42.77
CA LEU A 1143 -50.61 -71.86 41.83
C LEU A 1143 -50.75 -73.34 42.23
N HIS A 1144 -50.76 -73.64 43.54
CA HIS A 1144 -51.02 -75.00 44.04
C HIS A 1144 -52.46 -75.47 43.80
N LEU A 1145 -53.45 -74.57 43.81
CA LEU A 1145 -54.85 -74.89 43.49
C LEU A 1145 -55.05 -75.17 41.98
N THR A 1146 -54.43 -74.38 41.09
CA THR A 1146 -54.49 -74.63 39.63
C THR A 1146 -53.72 -75.89 39.17
N ARG A 1147 -52.63 -76.28 39.86
CA ARG A 1147 -51.94 -77.55 39.58
C ARG A 1147 -52.72 -78.79 40.06
N ARG A 1148 -53.64 -78.64 41.02
CA ARG A 1148 -54.49 -79.74 41.52
C ARG A 1148 -55.73 -79.98 40.64
N GLN A 1149 -56.21 -78.97 39.90
CA GLN A 1149 -57.32 -79.11 38.94
C GLN A 1149 -56.91 -79.65 37.55
N ARG A 1150 -55.64 -79.52 37.13
CA ARG A 1150 -55.15 -80.07 35.84
C ARG A 1150 -54.77 -81.56 35.85
N ARG A 1151 -55.00 -82.30 36.95
CA ARG A 1151 -54.69 -83.74 37.07
C ARG A 1151 -55.92 -84.67 37.11
N LYS A 1152 -57.10 -84.19 36.71
CA LYS A 1152 -58.33 -85.01 36.63
C LYS A 1152 -59.09 -84.80 35.32
N TRP A 1153 -58.55 -85.19 34.16
CA TRP A 1153 -59.33 -85.57 32.97
C TRP A 1153 -58.46 -86.55 32.14
N PRO A 1154 -58.95 -87.77 31.79
CA PRO A 1154 -58.22 -88.76 30.99
C PRO A 1154 -58.52 -88.67 29.48
N MET A 1155 -57.58 -89.24 28.71
CA MET A 1155 -57.54 -89.59 27.26
C MET A 1155 -58.81 -89.36 26.41
N VAL A 1156 -58.66 -88.68 25.26
CA VAL A 1156 -58.53 -89.26 23.90
C VAL A 1156 -57.66 -88.31 23.07
#